data_AF-A0A814XVQ9-F1
#
_entry.id   AF-A0A814XVQ9-F1
#
_cell.length_a   1.000
_cell.length_b   1.000
_cell.length_c   1.000
_cell.angle_alpha   90.00
_cell.angle_beta   90.00
_cell.angle_gamma   90.00
#
_symmetry.space_group_name_H-M   'P 1'
#
loop_
_entity.id
_entity.type
_entity.pdbx_description
1 polymer ?
#
loop_
_entity_poly.entity_id
_entity_poly.type
_entity_poly.pdbx_seq_one_letter_code
_entity_poly.pdbx_strand_id
1 'polypeptide(L)'
;MSLSSMEQKMQTVIVRQKMSTLDEEGRLRKFDIREDPEQKAKCDQTMELLLVAGYFRVRIKGLSEFDKVIGGLAWSIQACNFTVDIDVLYQENATLGQKIALTERIVLVLSRMKCPYPIEPHQIQGEDFIHIFPVVQWLVKRVFERRADIGDFNRAYTINQYDKQFGKTIDEVQHQQTISLKQNVEAIRIRHRPKRRYRCLDNKKARLNNSDECRKRIHSTLVEFDQIHQLFTSVDNNEKPQQDINILTNNMVNEKSKITTQTVYTLVNQQQDTLREIIDDFEEKEKVRLEEALLSENGQQQLAIRTFKIQLNKQIEKINTLQNLIEQTKIQKDEKRNLALEIKQEYEQLNTELEQIETQTKDIDPESLKRIEALVAEYETIKKQEQERRTTYKNKKNELEQEIVQLQTRLQSSPSSDIDTEENEKIKQIEEQYQSVADRLQNQRLALAKKTREISSISRQIDDIPTSIELAQYRQAFFQLYNQSAVLYRQTKQNYTLYNTFTDMINYMTKEIKLIESIYESYPQAIQSHNGKDNFLKQLETIVESTMTVASSEIATNSNHDYEIEKQKLMHKLDLHLLPILSILYLLSYLNGTNIANAKLFGLVNDIQLTSEQYQWCLSIYFFGFVIFQIPSNIILRRYQPSNWISLIVLLWARFLLGTFQCGFFPGFIYYTSLWYRRKEQAIRLGFFWSFSALAGAFGGLIAYGITQIKSPILTAWQLIFIIEGVPTIILAFFCWFYIPDTPEQARFLNDKQRQLETDRLRQDAGASHHSSFSWSQVLSVFTDWKTYIYALIYICGTTSLQGITLVLPTLISDMDQWTPIQTQLMTVPPYLVAFITILIVSRSSDYFVERSFHLVFTNLLTICGLLILIFIDQQYVCILYIGVVLVISGLYSNVSIRVTWINNNFASLTRRAVATAFIISIAAIGGIISGQIYQAEQKPRYLIGNTITLICCVIQTTLVISLRLIFMYINHQRSKMNDEEIKKQIEKYGGDKLAGDHHPEYRYTL
;
A
#
# COMPACT_ATOMS: atom_id res chain seq x y z
N MET A 1 -17.57 -61.67 53.28
CA MET A 1 -16.36 -61.21 54.00
C MET A 1 -15.25 -61.10 52.96
N SER A 2 -14.52 -60.02 52.74
CA SER A 2 -14.42 -58.70 53.36
C SER A 2 -13.56 -57.88 52.40
N LEU A 3 -14.14 -56.87 51.73
CA LEU A 3 -13.47 -55.70 51.13
C LEU A 3 -14.50 -54.83 50.37
N SER A 4 -15.55 -55.43 49.78
CA SER A 4 -16.62 -54.69 49.08
C SER A 4 -17.57 -53.92 50.00
N SER A 5 -17.58 -54.20 51.30
CA SER A 5 -18.45 -53.54 52.29
C SER A 5 -17.79 -52.34 52.99
N MET A 6 -16.49 -52.10 52.78
CA MET A 6 -15.77 -50.96 53.38
C MET A 6 -15.65 -49.77 52.42
N GLU A 7 -15.56 -50.01 51.11
CA GLU A 7 -15.51 -48.92 50.10
C GLU A 7 -16.84 -48.18 49.95
N GLN A 8 -18.00 -48.85 50.12
CA GLN A 8 -19.31 -48.19 50.04
C GLN A 8 -19.67 -47.32 51.25
N LYS A 9 -18.92 -47.39 52.36
CA LYS A 9 -19.17 -46.55 53.55
C LYS A 9 -18.17 -45.41 53.73
N MET A 10 -17.10 -45.36 52.93
CA MET A 10 -16.01 -44.39 53.13
C MET A 10 -16.00 -43.18 52.18
N GLN A 11 -16.88 -43.12 51.18
CA GLN A 11 -17.07 -41.93 50.32
C GLN A 11 -18.19 -40.97 50.78
N THR A 12 -18.78 -41.19 51.97
CA THR A 12 -19.94 -40.40 52.45
C THR A 12 -19.60 -39.37 53.53
N VAL A 13 -18.39 -38.77 53.53
CA VAL A 13 -18.04 -37.74 54.52
C VAL A 13 -17.17 -36.64 53.89
N ILE A 14 -17.53 -35.38 54.19
CA ILE A 14 -16.75 -34.12 54.07
C ILE A 14 -16.93 -33.41 52.69
N VAL A 15 -17.53 -32.22 52.50
CA VAL A 15 -17.78 -31.03 53.35
C VAL A 15 -19.19 -30.48 53.08
N ARG A 16 -20.05 -30.41 54.11
CA ARG A 16 -21.22 -29.53 54.13
C ARG A 16 -20.78 -28.13 54.59
N GLN A 17 -20.70 -27.15 53.70
CA GLN A 17 -20.63 -25.75 54.13
C GLN A 17 -22.05 -25.27 54.47
N LYS A 18 -22.35 -25.23 55.77
CA LYS A 18 -23.57 -24.63 56.30
C LYS A 18 -23.34 -23.13 56.43
N MET A 19 -23.97 -22.33 55.57
CA MET A 19 -24.21 -20.92 55.86
C MET A 19 -25.60 -20.81 56.48
N SER A 20 -25.66 -20.40 57.75
CA SER A 20 -26.90 -20.12 58.45
C SER A 20 -26.92 -18.65 58.85
N THR A 21 -27.88 -17.89 58.33
CA THR A 21 -28.19 -16.53 58.80
C THR A 21 -29.36 -16.60 59.78
N LEU A 22 -29.24 -15.85 60.88
CA LEU A 22 -30.29 -15.66 61.89
C LEU A 22 -31.12 -14.44 61.49
N ASP A 23 -32.45 -14.56 61.46
CA ASP A 23 -33.34 -13.39 61.43
C ASP A 23 -33.40 -12.76 62.84
N GLU A 24 -33.87 -11.51 62.96
CA GLU A 24 -33.83 -10.66 64.17
C GLU A 24 -34.51 -11.24 65.44
N GLU A 25 -35.25 -12.36 65.34
CA GLU A 25 -35.81 -13.12 66.47
C GLU A 25 -35.09 -14.46 66.78
N GLY A 26 -33.91 -14.71 66.21
CA GLY A 26 -33.04 -15.80 66.64
C GLY A 26 -33.47 -17.22 66.22
N ARG A 27 -34.29 -17.38 65.17
CA ARG A 27 -34.66 -18.70 64.62
C ARG A 27 -33.93 -19.00 63.31
N LEU A 28 -33.30 -20.18 63.24
CA LEU A 28 -32.56 -20.70 62.08
C LEU A 28 -33.52 -21.19 60.98
N ARG A 29 -33.62 -20.48 59.86
CA ARG A 29 -34.21 -21.03 58.62
C ARG A 29 -33.13 -21.72 57.79
N LYS A 30 -33.35 -23.00 57.45
CA LYS A 30 -32.54 -23.76 56.50
C LYS A 30 -33.16 -23.64 55.11
N PHE A 31 -32.39 -23.20 54.11
CA PHE A 31 -32.70 -23.43 52.70
C PHE A 31 -31.85 -24.63 52.24
N ASP A 32 -32.49 -25.76 51.96
CA ASP A 32 -31.86 -26.91 51.28
C ASP A 32 -31.96 -26.66 49.75
N ILE A 33 -30.84 -26.43 49.07
CA ILE A 33 -30.76 -26.53 47.60
C ILE A 33 -30.55 -28.01 47.28
N ARG A 34 -31.55 -28.67 46.70
CA ARG A 34 -31.39 -30.01 46.11
C ARG A 34 -30.68 -29.86 44.76
N GLU A 35 -29.45 -30.33 44.63
CA GLU A 35 -28.86 -30.65 43.33
C GLU A 35 -29.40 -32.03 42.90
N ASP A 36 -30.29 -32.07 41.90
CA ASP A 36 -30.80 -33.33 41.37
C ASP A 36 -29.72 -34.03 40.52
N PRO A 37 -29.36 -35.30 40.79
CA PRO A 37 -28.32 -36.03 40.06
C PRO A 37 -28.62 -36.18 38.56
N GLU A 38 -29.90 -36.11 38.19
CA GLU A 38 -30.37 -36.17 36.80
C GLU A 38 -29.99 -34.91 36.00
N GLN A 39 -30.02 -33.72 36.62
CA GLN A 39 -29.70 -32.45 35.97
C GLN A 39 -28.21 -32.35 35.64
N LYS A 40 -27.36 -32.87 36.52
CA LYS A 40 -25.90 -32.97 36.28
C LYS A 40 -25.57 -33.97 35.18
N ALA A 41 -26.23 -35.13 35.16
CA ALA A 41 -26.06 -36.10 34.07
C ALA A 41 -26.48 -35.52 32.71
N LYS A 42 -27.55 -34.71 32.68
CA LYS A 42 -27.99 -34.00 31.46
C LYS A 42 -27.06 -32.86 31.07
N CYS A 43 -26.44 -32.17 32.03
CA CYS A 43 -25.40 -31.19 31.79
C CYS A 43 -24.21 -31.82 31.05
N ASP A 44 -23.67 -32.94 31.58
CA ASP A 44 -22.54 -33.65 30.98
C ASP A 44 -22.85 -34.17 29.57
N GLN A 45 -24.05 -34.74 29.36
CA GLN A 45 -24.51 -35.17 28.03
C GLN A 45 -24.65 -33.99 27.04
N THR A 46 -25.12 -32.83 27.51
CA THR A 46 -25.23 -31.61 26.69
C THR A 46 -23.84 -31.13 26.26
N MET A 47 -22.89 -31.14 27.21
CA MET A 47 -21.50 -30.77 26.96
C MET A 47 -20.83 -31.71 25.96
N GLU A 48 -21.02 -33.03 26.09
CA GLU A 48 -20.48 -34.03 25.18
C GLU A 48 -21.05 -33.87 23.75
N LEU A 49 -22.36 -33.66 23.61
CA LEU A 49 -22.99 -33.42 22.31
C LEU A 49 -22.44 -32.17 21.60
N LEU A 50 -22.23 -31.08 22.34
CA LEU A 50 -21.62 -29.86 21.80
C LEU A 50 -20.16 -30.09 21.38
N LEU A 51 -19.41 -30.89 22.13
CA LEU A 51 -18.05 -31.28 21.77
C LEU A 51 -18.00 -32.09 20.48
N VAL A 52 -18.89 -33.09 20.33
CA VAL A 52 -19.00 -33.89 19.11
C VAL A 52 -19.40 -33.01 17.92
N ALA A 53 -20.23 -31.99 18.13
CA ALA A 53 -20.57 -31.01 17.08
C ALA A 53 -19.37 -30.14 16.66
N GLY A 54 -18.31 -30.05 17.47
CA GLY A 54 -17.11 -29.26 17.20
C GLY A 54 -17.05 -27.91 17.92
N TYR A 55 -17.76 -27.76 19.05
CA TYR A 55 -17.68 -26.61 19.94
C TYR A 55 -16.76 -26.93 21.14
N PHE A 56 -15.48 -26.58 21.01
CA PHE A 56 -14.43 -27.03 21.93
C PHE A 56 -14.30 -26.19 23.21
N ARG A 57 -14.99 -25.04 23.28
CA ARG A 57 -14.96 -24.13 24.43
C ARG A 57 -15.50 -24.76 25.72
N VAL A 58 -16.27 -25.83 25.60
CA VAL A 58 -16.82 -26.61 26.72
C VAL A 58 -15.72 -27.25 27.59
N ARG A 59 -14.56 -27.57 27.00
CA ARG A 59 -13.42 -28.19 27.70
C ARG A 59 -12.68 -27.26 28.67
N ILE A 60 -12.94 -25.95 28.62
CA ILE A 60 -12.24 -24.98 29.48
C ILE A 60 -12.71 -25.15 30.94
N LYS A 61 -11.78 -25.49 31.82
CA LYS A 61 -12.06 -25.80 33.24
C LYS A 61 -12.44 -24.56 34.08
N GLY A 62 -12.15 -23.34 33.61
CA GLY A 62 -12.43 -22.08 34.31
C GLY A 62 -13.71 -21.35 33.90
N LEU A 63 -14.49 -21.89 32.95
CA LEU A 63 -15.71 -21.24 32.45
C LEU A 63 -16.96 -21.79 33.16
N SER A 64 -17.92 -20.92 33.48
CA SER A 64 -19.19 -21.32 34.12
C SER A 64 -20.00 -22.26 33.21
N GLU A 65 -20.83 -23.13 33.80
CA GLU A 65 -21.67 -24.08 33.05
C GLU A 65 -22.68 -23.34 32.16
N PHE A 66 -23.32 -22.30 32.69
CA PHE A 66 -24.13 -21.35 31.92
C PHE A 66 -23.42 -20.79 30.68
N ASP A 67 -22.19 -20.27 30.80
CA ASP A 67 -21.48 -19.64 29.69
C ASP A 67 -21.01 -20.65 28.63
N LYS A 68 -20.74 -21.90 29.04
CA LYS A 68 -20.46 -23.01 28.10
C LYS A 68 -21.68 -23.30 27.24
N VAL A 69 -22.86 -23.42 27.85
CA VAL A 69 -24.10 -23.81 27.15
C VAL A 69 -24.65 -22.68 26.29
N ILE A 70 -24.67 -21.44 26.78
CA ILE A 70 -25.09 -20.29 25.98
C ILE A 70 -24.19 -20.09 24.76
N GLY A 71 -22.87 -20.18 24.95
CA GLY A 71 -21.95 -20.07 23.83
C GLY A 71 -22.17 -21.21 22.82
N GLY A 72 -22.46 -22.43 23.29
CA GLY A 72 -22.79 -23.57 22.44
C GLY A 72 -24.08 -23.38 21.65
N LEU A 73 -25.12 -22.82 22.25
CA LEU A 73 -26.39 -22.50 21.58
C LEU A 73 -26.19 -21.41 20.51
N ALA A 74 -25.54 -20.30 20.86
CA ALA A 74 -25.28 -19.22 19.91
C ALA A 74 -24.40 -19.67 18.73
N TRP A 75 -23.35 -20.45 19.02
CA TRP A 75 -22.50 -21.05 18.00
C TRP A 75 -23.28 -21.99 17.08
N SER A 76 -24.16 -22.83 17.63
CA SER A 76 -24.96 -23.76 16.83
C SER A 76 -25.93 -23.03 15.90
N ILE A 77 -26.51 -21.92 16.34
CA ILE A 77 -27.36 -21.06 15.53
C ILE A 77 -26.57 -20.38 14.40
N GLN A 78 -25.38 -19.85 14.69
CA GLN A 78 -24.48 -19.28 13.68
C GLN A 78 -24.01 -20.32 12.67
N ALA A 79 -23.69 -21.53 13.13
CA ALA A 79 -23.32 -22.64 12.26
C ALA A 79 -24.46 -23.07 11.33
N CYS A 80 -25.72 -22.80 11.70
CA CYS A 80 -26.89 -22.94 10.83
C CYS A 80 -27.10 -21.74 9.87
N ASN A 81 -26.17 -20.76 9.84
CA ASN A 81 -26.21 -19.53 9.05
C ASN A 81 -27.37 -18.58 9.43
N PHE A 82 -27.78 -18.59 10.70
CA PHE A 82 -28.68 -17.59 11.25
C PHE A 82 -27.89 -16.58 12.06
N THR A 83 -28.14 -15.29 11.85
CA THR A 83 -27.50 -14.23 12.62
C THR A 83 -28.24 -14.06 13.95
N VAL A 84 -27.49 -14.12 15.03
CA VAL A 84 -27.93 -13.59 16.33
C VAL A 84 -27.44 -12.14 16.34
N ASP A 85 -28.34 -11.16 16.41
CA ASP A 85 -28.02 -9.71 16.41
C ASP A 85 -27.32 -9.31 17.72
N ILE A 86 -26.14 -9.86 17.95
CA ILE A 86 -25.26 -9.57 19.07
C ILE A 86 -23.83 -9.79 18.56
N ASP A 87 -23.09 -8.71 18.31
CA ASP A 87 -21.63 -8.72 18.09
C ASP A 87 -20.85 -9.03 19.39
N VAL A 88 -21.29 -10.03 20.14
CA VAL A 88 -20.64 -10.45 21.38
C VAL A 88 -19.92 -11.75 21.08
N LEU A 89 -18.74 -11.58 20.48
CA LEU A 89 -17.59 -12.38 20.92
C LEU A 89 -17.40 -12.07 22.41
N TYR A 90 -17.94 -12.99 23.20
CA TYR A 90 -18.08 -13.01 24.66
C TYR A 90 -16.98 -12.27 25.44
N GLN A 91 -17.39 -11.37 26.34
CA GLN A 91 -16.57 -10.81 27.41
C GLN A 91 -16.63 -11.77 28.61
N GLU A 92 -15.48 -12.18 29.15
CA GLU A 92 -15.41 -13.14 30.27
C GLU A 92 -16.18 -12.69 31.53
N ASN A 93 -16.37 -11.38 31.68
CA ASN A 93 -17.09 -10.77 32.79
C ASN A 93 -18.34 -10.03 32.33
N ALA A 94 -19.17 -10.65 31.47
CA ALA A 94 -20.44 -10.04 31.06
C ALA A 94 -21.33 -9.77 32.29
N THR A 95 -21.82 -8.53 32.39
CA THR A 95 -22.71 -8.13 33.48
C THR A 95 -24.00 -8.95 33.44
N LEU A 96 -24.62 -9.20 34.60
CA LEU A 96 -25.83 -10.03 34.72
C LEU A 96 -26.95 -9.57 33.75
N GLY A 97 -27.12 -8.26 33.56
CA GLY A 97 -28.08 -7.70 32.61
C GLY A 97 -27.78 -8.03 31.13
N GLN A 98 -26.51 -8.13 30.74
CA GLN A 98 -26.13 -8.55 29.39
C GLN A 98 -26.40 -10.04 29.15
N LYS A 99 -26.19 -10.89 30.18
CA LYS A 99 -26.53 -12.32 30.13
C LYS A 99 -28.04 -12.53 29.92
N ILE A 100 -28.86 -11.76 30.61
CA ILE A 100 -30.34 -11.80 30.48
C ILE A 100 -30.77 -11.41 29.05
N ALA A 101 -30.31 -10.27 28.54
CA ALA A 101 -30.66 -9.81 27.20
C ALA A 101 -30.25 -10.80 26.10
N LEU A 102 -29.15 -11.53 26.31
CA LEU A 102 -28.67 -12.54 25.36
C LEU A 102 -29.55 -13.79 25.37
N THR A 103 -29.97 -14.28 26.54
CA THR A 103 -30.91 -15.42 26.62
C THR A 103 -32.23 -15.15 25.93
N GLU A 104 -32.81 -13.96 26.10
CA GLU A 104 -34.07 -13.57 25.44
C GLU A 104 -33.94 -13.58 23.91
N ARG A 105 -32.82 -13.06 23.40
CA ARG A 105 -32.55 -13.04 21.95
C ARG A 105 -32.34 -14.43 21.37
N ILE A 106 -31.65 -15.33 22.08
CA ILE A 106 -31.50 -16.73 21.65
C ILE A 106 -32.88 -17.39 21.51
N VAL A 107 -33.77 -17.22 22.50
CA VAL A 107 -35.14 -17.76 22.44
C VAL A 107 -35.91 -17.20 21.25
N LEU A 108 -35.79 -15.91 20.96
CA LEU A 108 -36.41 -15.30 19.76
C LEU A 108 -35.88 -15.92 18.47
N VAL A 109 -34.58 -16.17 18.34
CA VAL A 109 -34.02 -16.80 17.14
C VAL A 109 -34.44 -18.27 17.01
N LEU A 110 -34.52 -19.01 18.11
CA LEU A 110 -35.03 -20.40 18.11
C LEU A 110 -36.48 -20.46 17.62
N SER A 111 -37.31 -19.49 17.97
CA SER A 111 -38.68 -19.37 17.45
C SER A 111 -38.69 -19.11 15.93
N ARG A 112 -37.80 -18.25 15.41
CA ARG A 112 -37.65 -18.00 13.97
C ARG A 112 -37.16 -19.24 13.22
N MET A 113 -36.29 -20.04 13.83
CA MET A 113 -35.82 -21.31 13.27
C MET A 113 -36.88 -22.43 13.28
N LYS A 114 -38.06 -22.19 13.88
CA LYS A 114 -39.14 -23.16 14.08
C LYS A 114 -38.67 -24.38 14.87
N CYS A 115 -37.97 -24.15 15.98
CA CYS A 115 -37.60 -25.23 16.90
C CYS A 115 -38.87 -25.88 17.49
N PRO A 116 -39.00 -27.23 17.50
CA PRO A 116 -40.20 -27.91 18.00
C PRO A 116 -40.30 -27.93 19.53
N TYR A 117 -39.22 -27.59 20.25
CA TYR A 117 -39.18 -27.60 21.71
C TYR A 117 -39.29 -26.16 22.24
N PRO A 118 -40.35 -25.82 23.02
CA PRO A 118 -40.49 -24.50 23.62
C PRO A 118 -39.51 -24.35 24.78
N ILE A 119 -38.82 -23.21 24.84
CA ILE A 119 -37.88 -22.87 25.93
C ILE A 119 -38.04 -21.41 26.31
N GLU A 120 -38.07 -21.13 27.62
CA GLU A 120 -38.20 -19.79 28.17
C GLU A 120 -36.84 -19.22 28.64
N PRO A 121 -36.63 -17.89 28.63
CA PRO A 121 -35.36 -17.28 29.01
C PRO A 121 -34.92 -17.64 30.44
N HIS A 122 -35.87 -17.76 31.38
CA HIS A 122 -35.59 -18.08 32.78
C HIS A 122 -35.05 -19.52 32.96
N GLN A 123 -35.45 -20.45 32.09
CA GLN A 123 -34.99 -21.85 32.12
C GLN A 123 -33.51 -21.96 31.70
N ILE A 124 -33.06 -21.09 30.79
CA ILE A 124 -31.65 -21.02 30.40
C ILE A 124 -30.82 -20.38 31.52
N GLN A 125 -31.36 -19.37 32.21
CA GLN A 125 -30.69 -18.71 33.35
C GLN A 125 -30.63 -19.56 34.61
N GLY A 126 -31.65 -20.37 34.86
CA GLY A 126 -31.72 -21.30 36.00
C GLY A 126 -30.95 -22.61 35.79
N GLU A 127 -30.13 -22.72 34.72
CA GLU A 127 -29.34 -23.91 34.38
C GLU A 127 -30.18 -25.21 34.29
N ASP A 128 -31.42 -25.11 33.79
CA ASP A 128 -32.32 -26.27 33.64
C ASP A 128 -31.95 -27.13 32.42
N PHE A 129 -30.95 -27.99 32.60
CA PHE A 129 -30.43 -28.85 31.55
C PHE A 129 -31.43 -29.89 31.02
N ILE A 130 -32.51 -30.17 31.76
CA ILE A 130 -33.54 -31.12 31.32
C ILE A 130 -34.29 -30.56 30.10
N HIS A 131 -34.60 -29.27 30.13
CA HIS A 131 -35.28 -28.58 29.04
C HIS A 131 -34.31 -28.09 27.95
N ILE A 132 -33.07 -27.78 28.30
CA ILE A 132 -32.05 -27.33 27.34
C ILE A 132 -31.55 -28.48 26.45
N PHE A 133 -31.39 -29.70 27.00
CA PHE A 133 -30.80 -30.83 26.29
C PHE A 133 -31.51 -31.19 24.96
N PRO A 134 -32.86 -31.30 24.89
CA PRO A 134 -33.58 -31.57 23.63
C PRO A 134 -33.38 -30.48 22.57
N VAL A 135 -33.28 -29.21 22.98
CA VAL A 135 -33.01 -28.07 22.09
C VAL A 135 -31.61 -28.17 21.49
N VAL A 136 -30.61 -28.47 22.32
CA VAL A 136 -29.21 -28.64 21.87
C VAL A 136 -29.10 -29.83 20.91
N GLN A 137 -29.73 -30.96 21.22
CA GLN A 137 -29.73 -32.13 20.34
C GLN A 137 -30.32 -31.81 18.95
N TRP A 138 -31.41 -31.07 18.91
CA TRP A 138 -32.03 -30.64 17.64
C TRP A 138 -31.14 -29.69 16.85
N LEU A 139 -30.53 -28.71 17.51
CA LEU A 139 -29.60 -27.77 16.88
C LEU A 139 -28.37 -28.48 16.33
N VAL A 140 -27.76 -29.38 17.09
CA VAL A 140 -26.58 -30.14 16.65
C VAL A 140 -26.89 -30.97 15.41
N LYS A 141 -28.05 -31.62 15.35
CA LYS A 141 -28.49 -32.36 14.15
C LYS A 141 -28.58 -31.42 12.93
N ARG A 142 -29.19 -30.25 13.10
CA ARG A 142 -29.29 -29.20 12.07
C ARG A 142 -27.93 -28.69 11.61
N VAL A 143 -26.96 -28.54 12.52
CA VAL A 143 -25.58 -28.16 12.19
C VAL A 143 -24.92 -29.21 11.29
N PHE A 144 -25.10 -30.50 11.57
CA PHE A 144 -24.54 -31.56 10.73
C PHE A 144 -25.18 -31.62 9.35
N GLU A 145 -26.51 -31.54 9.26
CA GLU A 145 -27.23 -31.46 7.98
C GLU A 145 -26.71 -30.26 7.16
N ARG A 146 -26.58 -29.10 7.79
CA ARG A 146 -26.10 -27.90 7.11
C ARG A 146 -24.64 -27.98 6.68
N ARG A 147 -23.78 -28.60 7.49
CA ARG A 147 -22.37 -28.85 7.14
C ARG A 147 -22.23 -29.84 5.99
N ALA A 148 -23.10 -30.84 5.90
CA ALA A 148 -23.12 -31.74 4.75
C ALA A 148 -23.48 -30.97 3.47
N ASP A 149 -24.54 -30.15 3.51
CA ASP A 149 -24.97 -29.34 2.36
C ASP A 149 -23.90 -28.34 1.89
N ILE A 150 -23.23 -27.67 2.84
CA ILE A 150 -22.21 -26.66 2.54
C ILE A 150 -20.85 -27.31 2.23
N GLY A 151 -20.59 -28.52 2.73
CA GLY A 151 -19.32 -29.22 2.61
C GLY A 151 -18.88 -29.42 1.17
N ASP A 152 -19.81 -29.82 0.30
CA ASP A 152 -19.55 -30.01 -1.12
C ASP A 152 -19.24 -28.68 -1.83
N PHE A 153 -19.97 -27.62 -1.49
CA PHE A 153 -19.72 -26.27 -2.01
C PHE A 153 -18.34 -25.75 -1.58
N ASN A 154 -18.01 -25.84 -0.29
CA ASN A 154 -16.73 -25.39 0.24
C ASN A 154 -15.56 -26.20 -0.33
N ARG A 155 -15.72 -27.51 -0.52
CA ARG A 155 -14.72 -28.36 -1.17
C ARG A 155 -14.50 -27.93 -2.62
N ALA A 156 -15.57 -27.75 -3.40
CA ALA A 156 -15.48 -27.28 -4.79
C ALA A 156 -14.85 -25.88 -4.89
N TYR A 157 -15.20 -24.97 -3.98
CA TYR A 157 -14.61 -23.64 -3.90
C TYR A 157 -13.12 -23.68 -3.55
N THR A 158 -12.72 -24.55 -2.61
CA THR A 158 -11.32 -24.71 -2.20
C THR A 158 -10.48 -25.32 -3.32
N ILE A 159 -11.00 -26.33 -4.04
CA ILE A 159 -10.34 -26.88 -5.23
C ILE A 159 -10.13 -25.78 -6.27
N ASN A 160 -11.16 -24.97 -6.54
CA ASN A 160 -11.05 -23.86 -7.49
C ASN A 160 -10.05 -22.77 -7.04
N GLN A 161 -9.96 -22.46 -5.75
CA GLN A 161 -8.95 -21.55 -5.20
C GLN A 161 -7.54 -22.13 -5.30
N TYR A 162 -7.38 -23.43 -5.05
CA TYR A 162 -6.11 -24.13 -5.16
C TYR A 162 -5.62 -24.17 -6.62
N ASP A 163 -6.50 -24.54 -7.56
CA ASP A 163 -6.19 -24.59 -9.00
C ASP A 163 -5.81 -23.21 -9.57
N LYS A 164 -6.33 -22.13 -8.98
CA LYS A 164 -5.92 -20.76 -9.33
C LYS A 164 -4.52 -20.39 -8.86
N GLN A 165 -4.04 -20.99 -7.77
CA GLN A 165 -2.72 -20.71 -7.20
C GLN A 165 -1.64 -21.68 -7.70
N PHE A 166 -2.01 -22.91 -8.04
CA PHE A 166 -1.08 -23.97 -8.44
C PHE A 166 -1.60 -24.75 -9.67
N GLY A 167 -1.35 -24.23 -10.87
CA GLY A 167 -1.64 -24.93 -12.13
C GLY A 167 -0.46 -25.77 -12.63
N LYS A 168 -0.70 -27.02 -13.06
CA LYS A 168 0.30 -27.81 -13.80
C LYS A 168 0.33 -27.38 -15.27
N THR A 169 1.49 -27.47 -15.92
CA THR A 169 1.71 -27.04 -17.32
C THR A 169 0.82 -27.74 -18.36
N ILE A 170 0.32 -28.94 -18.07
CA ILE A 170 -0.65 -29.67 -18.92
C ILE A 170 -2.05 -29.03 -18.87
N ASP A 171 -2.40 -28.42 -17.73
CA ASP A 171 -3.71 -27.79 -17.53
C ASP A 171 -3.80 -26.42 -18.20
N GLU A 172 -2.70 -25.70 -18.44
CA GLU A 172 -2.71 -24.42 -19.16
C GLU A 172 -3.18 -24.58 -20.62
N VAL A 173 -2.76 -25.65 -21.29
CA VAL A 173 -3.17 -25.94 -22.68
C VAL A 173 -4.64 -26.34 -22.73
N GLN A 174 -5.11 -27.18 -21.80
CA GLN A 174 -6.53 -27.52 -21.69
C GLN A 174 -7.37 -26.31 -21.28
N HIS A 175 -6.85 -25.41 -20.44
CA HIS A 175 -7.54 -24.19 -20.04
C HIS A 175 -7.71 -23.23 -21.22
N GLN A 176 -6.69 -23.05 -22.06
CA GLN A 176 -6.80 -22.27 -23.31
C GLN A 176 -7.78 -22.90 -24.31
N GLN A 177 -7.78 -24.23 -24.44
CA GLN A 177 -8.76 -24.94 -25.27
C GLN A 177 -10.19 -24.79 -24.72
N THR A 178 -10.35 -24.83 -23.40
CA THR A 178 -11.67 -24.67 -22.75
C THR A 178 -12.18 -23.23 -22.88
N ILE A 179 -11.29 -22.22 -22.78
CA ILE A 179 -11.66 -20.80 -22.98
C ILE A 179 -12.11 -20.56 -24.43
N SER A 180 -11.38 -21.08 -25.42
CA SER A 180 -11.76 -20.95 -26.83
C SER A 180 -13.06 -21.69 -27.16
N LEU A 181 -13.27 -22.89 -26.58
CA LEU A 181 -14.54 -23.60 -26.67
C LEU A 181 -15.69 -22.82 -26.02
N LYS A 182 -15.45 -22.20 -24.87
CA LYS A 182 -16.46 -21.40 -24.16
C LYS A 182 -16.91 -20.20 -24.99
N GLN A 183 -15.96 -19.48 -25.61
CA GLN A 183 -16.26 -18.38 -26.54
C GLN A 183 -17.07 -18.85 -27.76
N ASN A 184 -16.74 -20.01 -28.32
CA ASN A 184 -17.47 -20.60 -29.45
C ASN A 184 -18.88 -21.05 -29.06
N VAL A 185 -19.03 -21.71 -27.91
CA VAL A 185 -20.33 -22.14 -27.38
C VAL A 185 -21.20 -20.92 -27.05
N GLU A 186 -20.61 -19.86 -26.50
CA GLU A 186 -21.31 -18.61 -26.18
C GLU A 186 -21.75 -17.89 -27.46
N ALA A 187 -20.92 -17.86 -28.51
CA ALA A 187 -21.29 -17.35 -29.83
C ALA A 187 -22.43 -18.16 -30.49
N ILE A 188 -22.39 -19.49 -30.40
CA ILE A 188 -23.45 -20.38 -30.91
C ILE A 188 -24.74 -20.17 -30.12
N ARG A 189 -24.66 -20.05 -28.80
CA ARG A 189 -25.80 -19.85 -27.91
C ARG A 189 -26.45 -18.49 -28.14
N ILE A 190 -25.67 -17.44 -28.41
CA ILE A 190 -26.16 -16.11 -28.80
C ILE A 190 -26.85 -16.16 -30.17
N ARG A 191 -26.28 -16.89 -31.14
CA ARG A 191 -26.82 -17.01 -32.50
C ARG A 191 -28.12 -17.81 -32.56
N HIS A 192 -28.26 -18.85 -31.73
CA HIS A 192 -29.43 -19.74 -31.67
C HIS A 192 -30.34 -19.46 -30.46
N ARG A 193 -30.31 -18.26 -29.86
CA ARG A 193 -31.27 -17.90 -28.82
C ARG A 193 -32.71 -18.05 -29.35
N PRO A 194 -33.59 -18.81 -28.68
CA PRO A 194 -34.97 -18.93 -29.10
C PRO A 194 -35.67 -17.56 -29.00
N LYS A 195 -36.01 -16.97 -30.14
CA LYS A 195 -36.78 -15.72 -30.23
C LYS A 195 -38.26 -16.03 -30.43
N ARG A 196 -39.11 -15.76 -29.44
CA ARG A 196 -40.56 -15.77 -29.62
C ARG A 196 -40.99 -14.54 -30.43
N ARG A 197 -41.59 -14.74 -31.61
CA ARG A 197 -42.30 -13.69 -32.35
C ARG A 197 -43.72 -13.57 -31.77
N TYR A 198 -44.01 -12.48 -31.06
CA TYR A 198 -45.39 -12.15 -30.70
C TYR A 198 -46.09 -11.46 -31.87
N ARG A 199 -47.22 -12.00 -32.31
CA ARG A 199 -48.17 -11.33 -33.22
C ARG A 199 -49.24 -10.67 -32.34
N CYS A 200 -49.29 -9.34 -32.33
CA CYS A 200 -50.35 -8.62 -31.64
C CYS A 200 -51.67 -8.82 -32.42
N LEU A 201 -52.70 -9.36 -31.77
CA LEU A 201 -54.06 -9.44 -32.31
C LEU A 201 -54.74 -8.09 -32.04
N ASP A 202 -55.06 -7.35 -33.10
CA ASP A 202 -55.51 -5.94 -33.09
C ASP A 202 -56.84 -5.65 -32.36
N ASN A 203 -57.51 -6.64 -31.78
CA ASN A 203 -58.83 -6.46 -31.18
C ASN A 203 -58.81 -6.65 -29.66
N LYS A 204 -58.32 -5.62 -28.93
CA LYS A 204 -58.77 -5.23 -27.56
C LYS A 204 -57.94 -4.05 -27.02
N LYS A 205 -57.97 -2.90 -27.70
CA LYS A 205 -57.47 -1.62 -27.17
C LYS A 205 -58.34 -1.01 -26.04
N ALA A 206 -59.39 -1.69 -25.58
CA ALA A 206 -60.41 -1.12 -24.69
C ALA A 206 -60.37 -1.58 -23.21
N ARG A 207 -59.30 -2.25 -22.72
CA ARG A 207 -59.16 -2.59 -21.29
C ARG A 207 -57.78 -2.23 -20.71
N LEU A 208 -57.19 -1.14 -21.18
CA LEU A 208 -55.83 -0.70 -20.86
C LEU A 208 -55.77 0.44 -19.83
N ASN A 209 -56.68 0.46 -18.85
CA ASN A 209 -56.74 1.52 -17.82
C ASN A 209 -56.25 1.12 -16.42
N ASN A 210 -55.74 -0.10 -16.20
CA ASN A 210 -55.05 -0.44 -14.94
C ASN A 210 -53.58 -0.75 -15.23
N SER A 211 -52.74 0.30 -15.19
CA SER A 211 -51.32 0.26 -15.56
C SER A 211 -50.44 -0.63 -14.66
N ASP A 212 -50.92 -0.96 -13.45
CA ASP A 212 -50.04 -1.54 -12.43
C ASP A 212 -50.13 -3.07 -12.36
N GLU A 213 -51.30 -3.65 -12.60
CA GLU A 213 -51.48 -5.11 -12.50
C GLU A 213 -50.90 -5.82 -13.74
N CYS A 214 -51.07 -5.23 -14.92
CA CYS A 214 -50.46 -5.71 -16.15
C CYS A 214 -48.93 -5.58 -16.09
N ARG A 215 -48.41 -4.45 -15.59
CA ARG A 215 -46.97 -4.29 -15.35
C ARG A 215 -46.46 -5.30 -14.34
N LYS A 216 -47.15 -5.55 -13.23
CA LYS A 216 -46.74 -6.56 -12.22
C LYS A 216 -46.76 -7.97 -12.76
N ARG A 217 -47.72 -8.35 -13.60
CA ARG A 217 -47.76 -9.68 -14.24
C ARG A 217 -46.67 -9.85 -15.30
N ILE A 218 -46.42 -8.81 -16.09
CA ILE A 218 -45.30 -8.78 -17.05
C ILE A 218 -43.98 -8.80 -16.28
N HIS A 219 -43.88 -8.11 -15.15
CA HIS A 219 -42.69 -8.13 -14.31
C HIS A 219 -42.51 -9.48 -13.61
N SER A 220 -43.57 -10.13 -13.11
CA SER A 220 -43.45 -11.42 -12.45
C SER A 220 -43.10 -12.52 -13.43
N THR A 221 -43.69 -12.49 -14.64
CA THR A 221 -43.31 -13.43 -15.70
C THR A 221 -41.90 -13.16 -16.21
N LEU A 222 -41.48 -11.90 -16.35
CA LEU A 222 -40.09 -11.59 -16.67
C LEU A 222 -39.13 -12.05 -15.56
N VAL A 223 -39.46 -11.83 -14.29
CA VAL A 223 -38.65 -12.24 -13.13
C VAL A 223 -38.54 -13.77 -12.99
N GLU A 224 -39.62 -14.51 -13.24
CA GLU A 224 -39.59 -15.99 -13.26
C GLU A 224 -38.64 -16.55 -14.34
N PHE A 225 -38.47 -15.85 -15.46
CA PHE A 225 -37.56 -16.26 -16.54
C PHE A 225 -36.16 -15.64 -16.45
N ASP A 226 -35.98 -14.48 -15.81
CA ASP A 226 -34.68 -13.81 -15.64
C ASP A 226 -33.83 -14.43 -14.52
N GLN A 227 -34.47 -15.06 -13.51
CA GLN A 227 -33.76 -15.74 -12.42
C GLN A 227 -32.92 -16.94 -12.88
N ILE A 228 -33.27 -17.58 -14.01
CA ILE A 228 -32.48 -18.70 -14.55
C ILE A 228 -31.18 -18.19 -15.23
N HIS A 229 -31.13 -16.92 -15.64
CA HIS A 229 -29.93 -16.32 -16.26
C HIS A 229 -29.08 -15.49 -15.27
N GLN A 230 -29.67 -14.91 -14.23
CA GLN A 230 -28.91 -14.17 -13.21
C GLN A 230 -28.01 -15.05 -12.32
N LEU A 231 -28.22 -16.37 -12.28
CA LEU A 231 -27.31 -17.28 -11.59
C LEU A 231 -25.95 -17.47 -12.30
N PHE A 232 -25.79 -17.02 -13.56
CA PHE A 232 -24.57 -17.27 -14.34
C PHE A 232 -23.90 -16.05 -14.97
N THR A 233 -24.49 -14.85 -14.92
CA THR A 233 -23.84 -13.63 -15.44
C THR A 233 -24.31 -12.39 -14.70
N SER A 234 -23.56 -11.94 -13.70
CA SER A 234 -23.46 -10.53 -13.33
C SER A 234 -22.19 -10.27 -12.51
N VAL A 235 -21.09 -10.00 -13.21
CA VAL A 235 -20.19 -8.91 -12.83
C VAL A 235 -20.52 -7.75 -13.76
N ASP A 236 -21.07 -6.71 -13.14
CA ASP A 236 -21.19 -5.29 -13.49
C ASP A 236 -21.20 -4.83 -14.96
N ASN A 237 -22.21 -4.00 -15.29
CA ASN A 237 -21.99 -2.55 -15.44
C ASN A 237 -23.27 -1.75 -15.74
N ASN A 238 -23.39 -0.61 -15.04
CA ASN A 238 -24.05 0.67 -15.37
C ASN A 238 -25.59 0.75 -15.20
N GLU A 239 -26.18 1.70 -14.46
CA GLU A 239 -25.73 3.00 -13.93
C GLU A 239 -26.74 3.56 -12.89
N LYS A 240 -26.26 4.10 -11.76
CA LYS A 240 -26.44 5.51 -11.39
C LYS A 240 -25.57 5.92 -10.19
N PRO A 241 -24.91 7.09 -10.21
CA PRO A 241 -23.82 7.45 -9.29
C PRO A 241 -24.28 8.49 -8.27
N GLN A 242 -24.56 8.09 -7.03
CA GLN A 242 -24.65 9.06 -5.92
C GLN A 242 -24.55 8.51 -4.50
N GLN A 243 -24.16 7.24 -4.29
CA GLN A 243 -24.02 6.68 -2.93
C GLN A 243 -22.65 6.06 -2.61
N ASP A 244 -21.69 6.07 -3.55
CA ASP A 244 -20.36 5.48 -3.33
C ASP A 244 -19.31 6.42 -2.73
N ILE A 245 -19.65 7.67 -2.43
CA ILE A 245 -18.71 8.60 -1.77
C ILE A 245 -18.48 8.24 -0.30
N ASN A 246 -19.39 7.49 0.34
CA ASN A 246 -19.25 7.10 1.75
C ASN A 246 -18.62 5.71 1.97
N ILE A 247 -18.43 4.91 0.92
CA ILE A 247 -17.86 3.56 1.02
C ILE A 247 -16.37 3.57 0.65
N LEU A 248 -15.94 4.47 -0.25
CA LEU A 248 -14.53 4.68 -0.57
C LEU A 248 -13.75 5.44 0.53
N THR A 249 -14.42 6.24 1.35
CA THR A 249 -13.79 6.88 2.52
C THR A 249 -13.52 5.90 3.66
N ASN A 250 -14.29 4.80 3.77
CA ASN A 250 -14.12 3.82 4.84
C ASN A 250 -13.10 2.73 4.49
N ASN A 251 -12.86 2.46 3.20
CA ASN A 251 -11.86 1.46 2.79
C ASN A 251 -10.42 1.99 2.77
N MET A 252 -10.20 3.32 2.67
CA MET A 252 -8.86 3.91 2.89
C MET A 252 -8.45 4.02 4.36
N VAL A 253 -9.38 3.79 5.30
CA VAL A 253 -9.07 3.78 6.74
C VAL A 253 -8.55 2.40 7.19
N ASN A 254 -8.92 1.33 6.50
CA ASN A 254 -8.62 -0.05 6.91
C ASN A 254 -7.27 -0.61 6.45
N GLU A 255 -6.56 0.03 5.51
CA GLU A 255 -5.18 -0.37 5.17
C GLU A 255 -4.11 0.18 6.12
N LYS A 256 -4.43 1.15 6.97
CA LYS A 256 -3.49 1.69 7.98
C LYS A 256 -3.32 0.80 9.22
N SER A 257 -4.04 -0.32 9.34
CA SER A 257 -4.03 -1.15 10.56
C SER A 257 -2.99 -2.30 10.58
N LYS A 258 -2.19 -2.48 9.53
CA LYS A 258 -1.08 -3.45 9.51
C LYS A 258 0.28 -2.82 9.79
N ILE A 259 0.40 -2.12 10.92
CA ILE A 259 1.69 -1.69 11.46
C ILE A 259 1.88 -2.44 12.78
N THR A 260 2.79 -3.42 12.77
CA THR A 260 3.12 -4.28 13.91
C THR A 260 3.51 -3.43 15.12
N THR A 261 3.01 -3.74 16.32
CA THR A 261 3.26 -2.98 17.56
C THR A 261 4.73 -2.78 17.91
N GLN A 262 5.65 -3.61 17.39
CA GLN A 262 7.08 -3.39 17.52
C GLN A 262 7.58 -2.12 16.79
N THR A 263 7.07 -1.80 15.61
CA THR A 263 7.51 -0.60 14.87
C THR A 263 6.95 0.68 15.48
N VAL A 264 5.78 0.61 16.13
CA VAL A 264 5.21 1.71 16.91
C VAL A 264 5.97 1.89 18.23
N TYR A 265 6.38 0.81 18.90
CA TYR A 265 7.20 0.89 20.13
C TYR A 265 8.58 1.50 19.84
N THR A 266 9.21 1.14 18.72
CA THR A 266 10.49 1.76 18.30
C THR A 266 10.31 3.22 17.90
N LEU A 267 9.20 3.59 17.25
CA LEU A 267 8.94 4.99 16.87
C LEU A 267 8.65 5.87 18.10
N VAL A 268 7.91 5.33 19.08
CA VAL A 268 7.56 6.05 20.31
C VAL A 268 8.78 6.19 21.23
N ASN A 269 9.63 5.16 21.33
CA ASN A 269 10.90 5.28 22.04
C ASN A 269 11.84 6.27 21.34
N GLN A 270 11.95 6.24 20.01
CA GLN A 270 12.70 7.26 19.25
C GLN A 270 12.15 8.68 19.45
N GLN A 271 10.83 8.83 19.58
CA GLN A 271 10.21 10.13 19.88
C GLN A 271 10.41 10.57 21.34
N GLN A 272 10.49 9.64 22.30
CA GLN A 272 10.79 9.95 23.69
C GLN A 272 12.27 10.28 23.92
N ASP A 273 13.17 9.61 23.20
CA ASP A 273 14.61 9.89 23.25
C ASP A 273 14.94 11.24 22.58
N THR A 274 14.28 11.57 21.47
CA THR A 274 14.41 12.90 20.86
C THR A 274 13.78 14.01 21.71
N LEU A 275 12.69 13.73 22.43
CA LEU A 275 12.13 14.68 23.39
C LEU A 275 13.04 14.88 24.61
N ARG A 276 13.70 13.82 25.11
CA ARG A 276 14.70 13.92 26.18
C ARG A 276 15.94 14.69 25.75
N GLU A 277 16.47 14.41 24.55
CA GLU A 277 17.57 15.20 23.97
C GLU A 277 17.21 16.68 23.84
N ILE A 278 15.97 17.00 23.44
CA ILE A 278 15.50 18.38 23.35
C ILE A 278 15.41 19.00 24.74
N ILE A 279 14.87 18.29 25.74
CA ILE A 279 14.77 18.79 27.12
C ILE A 279 16.16 19.04 27.72
N ASP A 280 17.09 18.09 27.55
CA ASP A 280 18.47 18.24 28.00
C ASP A 280 19.19 19.38 27.26
N ASP A 281 18.97 19.56 25.95
CA ASP A 281 19.47 20.70 25.16
C ASP A 281 18.89 22.05 25.64
N PHE A 282 17.66 22.06 26.14
CA PHE A 282 17.01 23.25 26.68
C PHE A 282 17.55 23.59 28.07
N GLU A 283 17.67 22.61 28.98
CA GLU A 283 18.25 22.81 30.32
C GLU A 283 19.73 23.23 30.25
N GLU A 284 20.50 22.68 29.30
CA GLU A 284 21.91 23.00 29.13
C GLU A 284 22.11 24.40 28.52
N LYS A 285 21.25 24.82 27.57
CA LYS A 285 21.24 26.21 27.05
C LYS A 285 20.80 27.23 28.10
N GLU A 286 19.91 26.84 29.01
CA GLU A 286 19.46 27.68 30.11
C GLU A 286 20.57 27.88 31.16
N LYS A 287 21.31 26.81 31.50
CA LYS A 287 22.51 26.90 32.37
C LYS A 287 23.60 27.79 31.77
N VAL A 288 23.86 27.70 30.46
CA VAL A 288 24.85 28.56 29.77
C VAL A 288 24.42 30.03 29.77
N ARG A 289 23.12 30.32 29.56
CA ARG A 289 22.59 31.69 29.64
C ARG A 289 22.67 32.29 31.05
N LEU A 290 22.43 31.47 32.08
CA LEU A 290 22.53 31.89 33.48
C LEU A 290 23.97 32.18 33.90
N GLU A 291 24.95 31.44 33.37
CA GLU A 291 26.38 31.70 33.62
C GLU A 291 26.93 32.89 32.80
N GLU A 292 26.40 33.15 31.59
CA GLU A 292 26.71 34.36 30.79
C GLU A 292 26.31 35.66 31.50
N ALA A 293 25.30 35.61 32.36
CA ALA A 293 24.85 36.76 33.14
C ALA A 293 25.80 37.13 34.29
N LEU A 294 26.82 36.32 34.61
CA LEU A 294 27.55 36.41 35.89
C LEU A 294 29.05 36.77 35.84
N LEU A 295 29.76 36.90 34.70
CA LEU A 295 31.24 37.11 34.69
C LEU A 295 31.82 38.00 33.55
N SER A 296 32.97 38.64 33.84
CA SER A 296 33.65 39.71 33.07
C SER A 296 34.46 39.28 31.82
N GLU A 297 34.97 40.25 31.04
CA GLU A 297 35.53 40.16 29.67
C GLU A 297 36.53 39.02 29.38
N ASN A 298 37.33 38.54 30.35
CA ASN A 298 38.20 37.37 30.14
C ASN A 298 37.44 36.02 30.11
N GLY A 299 36.22 35.99 30.65
CA GLY A 299 35.32 34.83 30.63
C GLY A 299 34.69 34.58 29.26
N GLN A 300 34.51 35.61 28.42
CA GLN A 300 33.88 35.46 27.10
C GLN A 300 34.72 34.62 26.13
N GLN A 301 36.06 34.71 26.20
CA GLN A 301 36.93 33.85 25.39
C GLN A 301 36.93 32.40 25.91
N GLN A 302 36.87 32.19 27.22
CA GLN A 302 36.76 30.84 27.80
C GLN A 302 35.37 30.21 27.58
N LEU A 303 34.30 31.01 27.56
CA LEU A 303 32.94 30.59 27.21
C LEU A 303 32.81 30.30 25.71
N ALA A 304 33.43 31.09 24.84
CA ALA A 304 33.50 30.78 23.41
C ALA A 304 34.27 29.47 23.15
N ILE A 305 35.39 29.24 23.85
CA ILE A 305 36.14 27.99 23.75
C ILE A 305 35.36 26.81 24.36
N ARG A 306 34.64 27.00 25.48
CA ARG A 306 33.80 25.95 26.09
C ARG A 306 32.58 25.62 25.24
N THR A 307 31.89 26.61 24.69
CA THR A 307 30.75 26.40 23.77
C THR A 307 31.23 25.70 22.50
N PHE A 308 32.39 26.08 21.95
CA PHE A 308 33.00 25.33 20.84
C PHE A 308 33.36 23.90 21.23
N LYS A 309 33.90 23.68 22.43
CA LYS A 309 34.26 22.34 22.93
C LYS A 309 33.02 21.47 23.17
N ILE A 310 31.93 22.03 23.69
CA ILE A 310 30.63 21.36 23.84
C ILE A 310 30.06 21.02 22.48
N GLN A 311 30.14 21.95 21.51
CA GLN A 311 29.67 21.71 20.15
C GLN A 311 30.51 20.64 19.44
N LEU A 312 31.82 20.63 19.65
CA LEU A 312 32.72 19.60 19.14
C LEU A 312 32.44 18.24 19.80
N ASN A 313 32.23 18.20 21.11
CA ASN A 313 31.87 16.99 21.84
C ASN A 313 30.50 16.43 21.39
N LYS A 314 29.50 17.28 21.16
CA LYS A 314 28.21 16.88 20.57
C LYS A 314 28.37 16.34 19.14
N GLN A 315 29.30 16.88 18.35
CA GLN A 315 29.61 16.31 17.04
C GLN A 315 30.32 14.96 17.15
N ILE A 316 31.25 14.80 18.09
CA ILE A 316 31.92 13.52 18.37
C ILE A 316 30.92 12.48 18.86
N GLU A 317 29.98 12.86 19.72
CA GLU A 317 28.92 11.98 20.24
C GLU A 317 27.93 11.58 19.13
N LYS A 318 27.58 12.50 18.23
CA LYS A 318 26.82 12.19 17.00
C LYS A 318 27.57 11.25 16.07
N ILE A 319 28.89 11.41 15.93
CA ILE A 319 29.71 10.52 15.12
C ILE A 319 29.80 9.13 15.77
N ASN A 320 29.95 9.05 17.10
CA ASN A 320 30.01 7.79 17.84
C ASN A 320 28.66 7.06 17.84
N THR A 321 27.55 7.79 17.99
CA THR A 321 26.21 7.19 17.86
C THR A 321 25.94 6.72 16.44
N LEU A 322 26.34 7.48 15.41
CA LEU A 322 26.26 7.03 14.02
C LEU A 322 27.19 5.84 13.73
N GLN A 323 28.38 5.79 14.32
CA GLN A 323 29.29 4.65 14.22
C GLN A 323 28.69 3.41 14.89
N ASN A 324 28.10 3.55 16.09
CA ASN A 324 27.40 2.47 16.78
C ASN A 324 26.16 2.02 15.99
N LEU A 325 25.44 2.93 15.33
CA LEU A 325 24.29 2.59 14.46
C LEU A 325 24.75 1.89 13.18
N ILE A 326 25.88 2.31 12.61
CA ILE A 326 26.53 1.63 11.47
C ILE A 326 27.03 0.25 11.90
N GLU A 327 27.55 0.10 13.11
CA GLU A 327 28.02 -1.17 13.66
C GLU A 327 26.85 -2.09 13.99
N GLN A 328 25.78 -1.60 14.60
CA GLN A 328 24.54 -2.35 14.82
C GLN A 328 23.87 -2.76 13.50
N THR A 329 23.85 -1.88 12.49
CA THR A 329 23.31 -2.23 11.17
C THR A 329 24.24 -3.17 10.40
N LYS A 330 25.56 -3.11 10.61
CA LYS A 330 26.51 -4.13 10.13
C LYS A 330 26.28 -5.47 10.82
N ILE A 331 26.15 -5.50 12.14
CA ILE A 331 25.84 -6.71 12.91
C ILE A 331 24.49 -7.28 12.46
N GLN A 332 23.44 -6.48 12.30
CA GLN A 332 22.15 -6.96 11.78
C GLN A 332 22.21 -7.42 10.32
N LYS A 333 23.05 -6.78 9.50
CA LYS A 333 23.29 -7.20 8.11
C LYS A 333 24.09 -8.48 8.07
N ASP A 334 25.06 -8.65 8.96
CA ASP A 334 25.90 -9.84 9.09
C ASP A 334 25.10 -10.98 9.73
N GLU A 335 24.22 -10.73 10.69
CA GLU A 335 23.23 -11.68 11.21
C GLU A 335 22.25 -12.12 10.12
N LYS A 336 21.68 -11.18 9.34
CA LYS A 336 20.80 -11.54 8.21
C LYS A 336 21.56 -12.24 7.09
N ARG A 337 22.84 -11.91 6.88
CA ARG A 337 23.70 -12.57 5.90
C ARG A 337 24.12 -13.95 6.38
N ASN A 338 24.34 -14.13 7.68
CA ASN A 338 24.62 -15.40 8.33
C ASN A 338 23.37 -16.27 8.34
N LEU A 339 22.18 -15.73 8.63
CA LEU A 339 20.89 -16.42 8.46
C LEU A 339 20.63 -16.77 7.00
N ALA A 340 20.96 -15.88 6.05
CA ALA A 340 20.83 -16.19 4.63
C ALA A 340 21.87 -17.21 4.16
N LEU A 341 23.07 -17.22 4.76
CA LEU A 341 24.11 -18.21 4.51
C LEU A 341 23.78 -19.54 5.19
N GLU A 342 23.16 -19.54 6.37
CA GLU A 342 22.64 -20.71 7.07
C GLU A 342 21.45 -21.28 6.30
N ILE A 343 20.49 -20.46 5.87
CA ILE A 343 19.38 -20.90 5.00
C ILE A 343 19.91 -21.40 3.66
N LYS A 344 20.96 -20.77 3.11
CA LYS A 344 21.56 -21.23 1.85
C LYS A 344 22.38 -22.50 2.05
N GLN A 345 23.07 -22.65 3.17
CA GLN A 345 23.80 -23.86 3.56
C GLN A 345 22.83 -24.99 3.90
N GLU A 346 21.70 -24.70 4.55
CA GLU A 346 20.61 -25.65 4.79
C GLU A 346 19.92 -26.00 3.48
N TYR A 347 19.73 -25.07 2.55
CA TYR A 347 19.17 -25.34 1.22
C TYR A 347 20.14 -26.13 0.34
N GLU A 348 21.44 -25.83 0.39
CA GLU A 348 22.48 -26.60 -0.28
C GLU A 348 22.66 -27.96 0.40
N GLN A 349 22.58 -28.06 1.72
CA GLN A 349 22.56 -29.32 2.47
C GLN A 349 21.33 -30.13 2.09
N LEU A 350 20.12 -29.55 2.08
CA LEU A 350 18.89 -30.20 1.63
C LEU A 350 18.97 -30.61 0.16
N ASN A 351 19.62 -29.82 -0.71
CA ASN A 351 19.81 -30.20 -2.10
C ASN A 351 20.87 -31.27 -2.27
N THR A 352 21.93 -31.27 -1.47
CA THR A 352 22.90 -32.37 -1.46
C THR A 352 22.33 -33.61 -0.79
N GLU A 353 21.43 -33.48 0.20
CA GLU A 353 20.67 -34.58 0.79
C GLU A 353 19.60 -35.06 -0.19
N LEU A 354 18.95 -34.19 -0.96
CA LEU A 354 18.05 -34.56 -2.04
C LEU A 354 18.81 -35.22 -3.18
N GLU A 355 19.99 -34.73 -3.57
CA GLU A 355 20.86 -35.39 -4.56
C GLU A 355 21.44 -36.69 -4.01
N GLN A 356 21.75 -36.78 -2.71
CA GLN A 356 22.15 -38.02 -2.04
C GLN A 356 20.97 -38.99 -1.93
N ILE A 357 19.75 -38.52 -1.67
CA ILE A 357 18.52 -39.32 -1.67
C ILE A 357 18.15 -39.70 -3.11
N GLU A 358 18.40 -38.86 -4.12
CA GLU A 358 18.19 -39.15 -5.54
C GLU A 358 19.23 -40.12 -6.10
N THR A 359 20.48 -40.03 -5.63
CA THR A 359 21.52 -41.02 -5.95
C THR A 359 21.32 -42.30 -5.17
N GLN A 360 20.91 -42.24 -3.89
CA GLN A 360 20.48 -43.40 -3.10
C GLN A 360 19.16 -44.01 -3.60
N THR A 361 18.26 -43.26 -4.25
CA THR A 361 17.05 -43.82 -4.90
C THR A 361 17.32 -44.32 -6.31
N LYS A 362 18.36 -43.80 -6.98
CA LYS A 362 18.93 -44.43 -8.18
C LYS A 362 19.73 -45.71 -7.84
N ASP A 363 20.30 -45.79 -6.63
CA ASP A 363 20.95 -46.98 -6.05
C ASP A 363 20.02 -47.84 -5.17
N ILE A 364 18.76 -47.44 -4.95
CA ILE A 364 17.74 -48.36 -4.47
C ILE A 364 17.46 -49.22 -5.68
N ASP A 365 17.98 -50.45 -5.64
CA ASP A 365 17.83 -51.44 -6.69
C ASP A 365 16.43 -51.31 -7.31
N PRO A 366 16.29 -51.17 -8.64
CA PRO A 366 14.98 -51.20 -9.29
C PRO A 366 14.20 -52.48 -8.96
N GLU A 367 14.86 -53.47 -8.38
CA GLU A 367 14.31 -54.65 -7.75
C GLU A 367 13.55 -54.36 -6.44
N SER A 368 14.04 -53.47 -5.57
CA SER A 368 13.40 -53.07 -4.30
C SER A 368 12.11 -52.27 -4.52
N LEU A 369 12.13 -51.36 -5.49
CA LEU A 369 10.95 -50.53 -5.81
C LEU A 369 9.88 -51.36 -6.52
N LYS A 370 10.29 -52.26 -7.45
CA LYS A 370 9.41 -53.32 -7.97
C LYS A 370 8.91 -54.25 -6.87
N ARG A 371 9.72 -54.52 -5.84
CA ARG A 371 9.31 -55.37 -4.71
C ARG A 371 8.31 -54.65 -3.79
N ILE A 372 8.43 -53.34 -3.59
CA ILE A 372 7.44 -52.55 -2.86
C ILE A 372 6.15 -52.42 -3.68
N GLU A 373 6.23 -52.14 -4.98
CA GLU A 373 5.06 -52.16 -5.86
C GLU A 373 4.39 -53.54 -5.89
N ALA A 374 5.18 -54.62 -5.94
CA ALA A 374 4.69 -55.97 -5.82
C ALA A 374 4.07 -56.25 -4.45
N LEU A 375 4.65 -55.76 -3.35
CA LEU A 375 4.12 -55.91 -1.99
C LEU A 375 2.85 -55.08 -1.76
N VAL A 376 2.72 -53.91 -2.39
CA VAL A 376 1.50 -53.09 -2.35
C VAL A 376 0.39 -53.75 -3.16
N ALA A 377 0.71 -54.27 -4.35
CA ALA A 377 -0.22 -55.09 -5.13
C ALA A 377 -0.61 -56.38 -4.38
N GLU A 378 0.35 -57.01 -3.70
CA GLU A 378 0.12 -58.17 -2.85
C GLU A 378 -0.76 -57.80 -1.64
N TYR A 379 -0.54 -56.64 -1.01
CA TYR A 379 -1.38 -56.14 0.07
C TYR A 379 -2.80 -55.85 -0.41
N GLU A 380 -2.98 -55.22 -1.57
CA GLU A 380 -4.30 -54.94 -2.13
C GLU A 380 -5.04 -56.22 -2.52
N THR A 381 -4.33 -57.20 -3.11
CA THR A 381 -4.89 -58.52 -3.41
C THR A 381 -5.23 -59.28 -2.14
N ILE A 382 -4.39 -59.25 -1.10
CA ILE A 382 -4.67 -59.82 0.22
C ILE A 382 -5.89 -59.14 0.85
N LYS A 383 -6.02 -57.81 0.77
CA LYS A 383 -7.17 -57.06 1.31
C LYS A 383 -8.47 -57.43 0.59
N LYS A 384 -8.40 -57.63 -0.73
CA LYS A 384 -9.53 -58.09 -1.54
C LYS A 384 -9.89 -59.54 -1.21
N GLN A 385 -8.89 -60.41 -1.08
CA GLN A 385 -9.06 -61.79 -0.61
C GLN A 385 -9.60 -61.86 0.82
N GLU A 386 -9.24 -60.94 1.70
CA GLU A 386 -9.77 -60.84 3.06
C GLU A 386 -11.25 -60.48 3.02
N GLN A 387 -11.65 -59.49 2.21
CA GLN A 387 -13.05 -59.13 2.03
C GLN A 387 -13.87 -60.30 1.45
N GLU A 388 -13.35 -60.99 0.44
CA GLU A 388 -13.98 -62.16 -0.17
C GLU A 388 -14.05 -63.36 0.79
N ARG A 389 -12.99 -63.61 1.58
CA ARG A 389 -13.00 -64.63 2.64
C ARG A 389 -13.99 -64.29 3.73
N ARG A 390 -14.10 -63.01 4.10
CA ARG A 390 -15.04 -62.57 5.14
C ARG A 390 -16.48 -62.73 4.70
N THR A 391 -16.80 -62.49 3.43
CA THR A 391 -18.13 -62.76 2.88
C THR A 391 -18.39 -64.27 2.77
N THR A 392 -17.43 -65.07 2.30
CA THR A 392 -17.58 -66.53 2.26
C THR A 392 -17.71 -67.14 3.65
N TYR A 393 -16.95 -66.71 4.65
CA TYR A 393 -17.11 -67.17 6.04
C TYR A 393 -18.45 -66.75 6.64
N LYS A 394 -18.96 -65.57 6.30
CA LYS A 394 -20.30 -65.13 6.73
C LYS A 394 -21.39 -66.02 6.11
N ASN A 395 -21.23 -66.38 4.85
CA ASN A 395 -22.13 -67.31 4.17
C ASN A 395 -22.03 -68.72 4.74
N LYS A 396 -20.81 -69.23 4.96
CA LYS A 396 -20.56 -70.55 5.57
C LYS A 396 -21.11 -70.64 6.99
N LYS A 397 -20.98 -69.56 7.77
CA LYS A 397 -21.57 -69.44 9.10
C LYS A 397 -23.09 -69.56 9.01
N ASN A 398 -23.73 -68.84 8.08
CA ASN A 398 -25.17 -68.91 7.90
C ASN A 398 -25.63 -70.31 7.42
N GLU A 399 -24.86 -70.96 6.53
CA GLU A 399 -25.11 -72.36 6.09
C GLU A 399 -25.03 -73.33 7.26
N LEU A 400 -23.98 -73.24 8.10
CA LEU A 400 -23.82 -74.10 9.26
C LEU A 400 -24.87 -73.82 10.33
N GLU A 401 -25.28 -72.57 10.54
CA GLU A 401 -26.41 -72.24 11.43
C GLU A 401 -27.71 -72.87 10.92
N GLN A 402 -27.94 -72.89 9.60
CA GLN A 402 -29.08 -73.58 9.01
C GLN A 402 -28.98 -75.11 9.15
N GLU A 403 -27.81 -75.70 8.93
CA GLU A 403 -27.58 -77.14 9.13
C GLU A 403 -27.73 -77.55 10.60
N ILE A 404 -27.26 -76.74 11.55
CA ILE A 404 -27.45 -76.98 12.99
C ILE A 404 -28.94 -76.95 13.32
N VAL A 405 -29.69 -75.98 12.79
CA VAL A 405 -31.15 -75.93 12.99
C VAL A 405 -31.82 -77.18 12.38
N GLN A 406 -31.40 -77.60 11.18
CA GLN A 406 -31.91 -78.82 10.54
C GLN A 406 -31.58 -80.09 11.34
N LEU A 407 -30.35 -80.20 11.84
CA LEU A 407 -29.92 -81.32 12.69
C LEU A 407 -30.63 -81.31 14.04
N GLN A 408 -30.82 -80.14 14.67
CA GLN A 408 -31.61 -80.00 15.89
C GLN A 408 -33.08 -80.41 15.67
N THR A 409 -33.68 -80.05 14.54
CA THR A 409 -35.03 -80.56 14.18
C THR A 409 -35.03 -82.07 13.93
N ARG A 410 -33.98 -82.64 13.33
CA ARG A 410 -33.86 -84.10 13.15
C ARG A 410 -33.66 -84.84 14.48
N LEU A 411 -32.87 -84.27 15.39
CA LEU A 411 -32.60 -84.82 16.72
C LEU A 411 -33.84 -84.75 17.62
N GLN A 412 -34.70 -83.73 17.44
CA GLN A 412 -36.02 -83.66 18.07
C GLN A 412 -37.03 -84.68 17.49
N SER A 413 -36.79 -85.21 16.28
CA SER A 413 -37.69 -86.17 15.61
C SER A 413 -37.34 -87.65 15.80
N SER A 414 -36.23 -87.98 16.50
CA SER A 414 -35.80 -89.37 16.73
C SER A 414 -35.54 -89.64 18.23
N PRO A 415 -36.37 -90.48 18.88
CA PRO A 415 -36.19 -90.89 20.28
C PRO A 415 -34.99 -91.82 20.48
N SER A 416 -34.34 -91.63 21.63
CA SER A 416 -33.17 -92.31 22.18
C SER A 416 -33.28 -93.84 22.31
N SER A 417 -32.28 -94.59 21.79
CA SER A 417 -31.65 -95.74 22.47
C SER A 417 -30.58 -96.44 21.60
N ASP A 418 -29.45 -96.73 22.25
CA ASP A 418 -28.37 -97.68 21.93
C ASP A 418 -27.25 -97.27 20.96
N ILE A 419 -26.06 -97.17 21.56
CA ILE A 419 -24.81 -96.59 21.08
C ILE A 419 -23.84 -97.71 20.72
N ASP A 420 -23.36 -97.75 19.47
CA ASP A 420 -22.26 -98.61 19.05
C ASP A 420 -20.90 -97.94 19.30
N THR A 421 -19.95 -98.72 19.82
CA THR A 421 -18.63 -98.28 20.30
C THR A 421 -17.72 -97.64 19.24
N GLU A 422 -17.96 -97.87 17.94
CA GLU A 422 -17.23 -97.20 16.85
C GLU A 422 -17.67 -95.74 16.61
N GLU A 423 -18.94 -95.43 16.87
CA GLU A 423 -19.43 -94.05 16.73
C GLU A 423 -18.90 -93.17 17.86
N ASN A 424 -18.73 -93.73 19.07
CA ASN A 424 -18.12 -93.01 20.19
C ASN A 424 -16.63 -92.68 19.97
N GLU A 425 -15.87 -93.50 19.25
CA GLU A 425 -14.49 -93.16 18.88
C GLU A 425 -14.45 -92.06 17.81
N LYS A 426 -15.36 -92.10 16.83
CA LYS A 426 -15.49 -91.03 15.83
C LYS A 426 -15.97 -89.72 16.46
N ILE A 427 -16.91 -89.78 17.40
CA ILE A 427 -17.37 -88.63 18.17
C ILE A 427 -16.22 -88.08 19.01
N LYS A 428 -15.44 -88.92 19.71
CA LYS A 428 -14.24 -88.46 20.42
C LYS A 428 -13.20 -87.81 19.50
N GLN A 429 -12.95 -88.37 18.32
CA GLN A 429 -12.04 -87.77 17.34
C GLN A 429 -12.58 -86.43 16.81
N ILE A 430 -13.89 -86.31 16.59
CA ILE A 430 -14.54 -85.05 16.20
C ILE A 430 -14.50 -84.05 17.35
N GLU A 431 -14.69 -84.49 18.59
CA GLU A 431 -14.64 -83.66 19.80
C GLU A 431 -13.21 -83.13 20.04
N GLU A 432 -12.18 -83.97 19.83
CA GLU A 432 -10.78 -83.56 19.89
C GLU A 432 -10.42 -82.59 18.75
N GLN A 433 -10.91 -82.83 17.53
CA GLN A 433 -10.74 -81.89 16.43
C GLN A 433 -11.45 -80.56 16.72
N TYR A 434 -12.66 -80.61 17.25
CA TYR A 434 -13.43 -79.43 17.62
C TYR A 434 -12.74 -78.64 18.74
N GLN A 435 -12.25 -79.30 19.79
CA GLN A 435 -11.47 -78.64 20.85
C GLN A 435 -10.18 -78.03 20.30
N SER A 436 -9.46 -78.73 19.43
CA SER A 436 -8.24 -78.18 18.81
C SER A 436 -8.52 -76.93 17.95
N VAL A 437 -9.67 -76.87 17.28
CA VAL A 437 -10.10 -75.71 16.49
C VAL A 437 -10.63 -74.60 17.40
N ALA A 438 -11.34 -74.93 18.47
CA ALA A 438 -11.81 -73.98 19.48
C ALA A 438 -10.64 -73.27 20.17
N ASP A 439 -9.60 -74.02 20.54
CA ASP A 439 -8.37 -73.47 21.12
C ASP A 439 -7.63 -72.56 20.14
N ARG A 440 -7.54 -72.95 18.86
CA ARG A 440 -6.98 -72.09 17.80
C ARG A 440 -7.79 -70.80 17.64
N LEU A 441 -9.12 -70.88 17.68
CA LEU A 441 -10.01 -69.73 17.56
C LEU A 441 -9.92 -68.81 18.77
N GLN A 442 -9.77 -69.36 19.98
CA GLN A 442 -9.56 -68.60 21.21
C GLN A 442 -8.20 -67.88 21.20
N ASN A 443 -7.15 -68.55 20.73
CA ASN A 443 -5.84 -67.93 20.53
C ASN A 443 -5.88 -66.80 19.49
N GLN A 444 -6.60 -66.97 18.39
CA GLN A 444 -6.79 -65.89 17.42
C GLN A 444 -7.62 -64.73 17.97
N ARG A 445 -8.65 -64.98 18.78
CA ARG A 445 -9.42 -63.93 19.47
C ARG A 445 -8.56 -63.14 20.45
N LEU A 446 -7.68 -63.80 21.19
CA LEU A 446 -6.71 -63.15 22.07
C LEU A 446 -5.73 -62.28 21.28
N ALA A 447 -5.22 -62.76 20.15
CA ALA A 447 -4.36 -61.98 19.26
C ALA A 447 -5.09 -60.75 18.69
N LEU A 448 -6.36 -60.91 18.29
CA LEU A 448 -7.19 -59.83 17.76
C LEU A 448 -7.48 -58.79 18.85
N ALA A 449 -7.85 -59.21 20.06
CA ALA A 449 -8.07 -58.32 21.20
C ALA A 449 -6.82 -57.53 21.59
N LYS A 450 -5.63 -58.16 21.50
CA LYS A 450 -4.35 -57.47 21.71
C LYS A 450 -4.15 -56.38 20.65
N LYS A 451 -4.42 -56.67 19.38
CA LYS A 451 -4.35 -55.68 18.29
C LYS A 451 -5.39 -54.57 18.43
N THR A 452 -6.61 -54.87 18.86
CA THR A 452 -7.64 -53.84 19.12
C THR A 452 -7.24 -52.91 20.28
N ARG A 453 -6.60 -53.44 21.33
CA ARG A 453 -6.04 -52.60 22.41
C ARG A 453 -4.93 -51.68 21.91
N GLU A 454 -4.01 -52.19 21.11
CA GLU A 454 -2.96 -51.39 20.47
C GLU A 454 -3.57 -50.27 19.60
N ILE A 455 -4.59 -50.58 18.79
CA ILE A 455 -5.31 -49.58 17.98
C ILE A 455 -5.99 -48.53 18.85
N SER A 456 -6.66 -48.94 19.94
CA SER A 456 -7.33 -47.99 20.85
C SER A 456 -6.35 -47.08 21.59
N SER A 457 -5.15 -47.58 21.91
CA SER A 457 -4.05 -46.79 22.47
C SER A 457 -3.59 -45.71 21.49
N ILE A 458 -3.39 -46.11 20.23
CA ILE A 458 -2.99 -45.18 19.17
C ILE A 458 -4.10 -44.15 18.89
N SER A 459 -5.37 -44.57 18.90
CA SER A 459 -6.50 -43.65 18.71
C SER A 459 -6.57 -42.58 19.80
N ARG A 460 -6.33 -42.94 21.07
CA ARG A 460 -6.28 -41.94 22.17
C ARG A 460 -5.13 -40.95 22.00
N GLN A 461 -3.97 -41.44 21.56
CA GLN A 461 -2.82 -40.57 21.26
C GLN A 461 -3.10 -39.64 20.08
N ILE A 462 -3.92 -40.06 19.12
CA ILE A 462 -4.37 -39.22 18.00
C ILE A 462 -5.40 -38.18 18.47
N ASP A 463 -6.32 -38.55 19.36
CA ASP A 463 -7.34 -37.65 19.90
C ASP A 463 -6.76 -36.55 20.81
N ASP A 464 -5.58 -36.78 21.41
CA ASP A 464 -4.83 -35.78 22.16
C ASP A 464 -4.17 -34.71 21.27
N ILE A 465 -4.10 -34.94 19.95
CA ILE A 465 -3.54 -33.97 19.00
C ILE A 465 -4.65 -33.00 18.59
N PRO A 466 -4.48 -31.68 18.82
CA PRO A 466 -5.53 -30.70 18.50
C PRO A 466 -5.79 -30.66 17.00
N THR A 467 -7.06 -30.79 16.63
CA THR A 467 -7.48 -30.75 15.22
C THR A 467 -7.32 -29.34 14.64
N SER A 468 -7.23 -29.22 13.31
CA SER A 468 -7.07 -27.92 12.64
C SER A 468 -8.20 -26.92 12.98
N ILE A 469 -9.40 -27.44 13.27
CA ILE A 469 -10.55 -26.65 13.68
C ILE A 469 -10.37 -26.10 15.11
N GLU A 470 -9.81 -26.90 16.03
CA GLU A 470 -9.46 -26.45 17.39
C GLU A 470 -8.42 -25.34 17.35
N LEU A 471 -7.34 -25.51 16.57
CA LEU A 471 -6.31 -24.50 16.40
C LEU A 471 -6.85 -23.20 15.78
N ALA A 472 -7.78 -23.30 14.83
CA ALA A 472 -8.43 -22.12 14.25
C ALA A 472 -9.29 -21.36 15.28
N GLN A 473 -10.02 -22.08 16.14
CA GLN A 473 -10.80 -21.47 17.23
C GLN A 473 -9.90 -20.79 18.27
N TYR A 474 -8.81 -21.44 18.68
CA TYR A 474 -7.84 -20.82 19.59
C TYR A 474 -7.17 -19.58 18.99
N ARG A 475 -6.79 -19.63 17.71
CA ARG A 475 -6.23 -18.48 17.00
C ARG A 475 -7.18 -17.27 17.02
N GLN A 476 -8.47 -17.51 16.81
CA GLN A 476 -9.46 -16.44 16.84
C GLN A 476 -9.62 -15.85 18.25
N ALA A 477 -9.51 -16.65 19.30
CA ALA A 477 -9.53 -16.19 20.68
C ALA A 477 -8.30 -15.32 21.04
N PHE A 478 -7.09 -15.72 20.62
CA PHE A 478 -5.90 -14.90 20.83
C PHE A 478 -6.01 -13.52 20.20
N PHE A 479 -6.58 -13.45 18.99
CA PHE A 479 -6.79 -12.18 18.31
C PHE A 479 -7.80 -11.28 19.06
N GLN A 480 -8.85 -11.87 19.64
CA GLN A 480 -9.84 -11.13 20.41
C GLN A 480 -9.28 -10.62 21.74
N LEU A 481 -8.53 -11.46 22.47
CA LEU A 481 -7.88 -11.09 23.72
C LEU A 481 -6.88 -9.94 23.49
N TYR A 482 -6.13 -10.00 22.39
CA TYR A 482 -5.22 -8.93 22.00
C TYR A 482 -5.95 -7.60 21.80
N ASN A 483 -7.06 -7.61 21.05
CA ASN A 483 -7.85 -6.40 20.83
C ASN A 483 -8.43 -5.82 22.12
N GLN A 484 -8.87 -6.66 23.06
CA GLN A 484 -9.33 -6.20 24.38
C GLN A 484 -8.20 -5.56 25.18
N SER A 485 -7.00 -6.15 25.19
CA SER A 485 -5.85 -5.57 25.87
C SER A 485 -5.45 -4.21 25.29
N ALA A 486 -5.54 -4.05 23.96
CA ALA A 486 -5.25 -2.78 23.28
C ALA A 486 -6.28 -1.68 23.64
N VAL A 487 -7.57 -2.04 23.79
CA VAL A 487 -8.61 -1.10 24.21
C VAL A 487 -8.38 -0.63 25.65
N LEU A 488 -8.10 -1.57 26.58
CA LEU A 488 -7.77 -1.24 27.96
C LEU A 488 -6.55 -0.33 28.05
N TYR A 489 -5.50 -0.60 27.27
CA TYR A 489 -4.31 0.25 27.23
C TYR A 489 -4.63 1.69 26.77
N ARG A 490 -5.48 1.87 25.75
CA ARG A 490 -5.92 3.21 25.30
C ARG A 490 -6.69 3.96 26.39
N GLN A 491 -7.61 3.28 27.08
CA GLN A 491 -8.37 3.87 28.18
C GLN A 491 -7.45 4.31 29.32
N THR A 492 -6.51 3.44 29.71
CA THR A 492 -5.50 3.76 30.73
C THR A 492 -4.68 4.98 30.34
N LYS A 493 -4.23 5.08 29.09
CA LYS A 493 -3.48 6.25 28.60
C LYS A 493 -4.29 7.56 28.69
N GLN A 494 -5.57 7.53 28.32
CA GLN A 494 -6.45 8.70 28.43
C GLN A 494 -6.60 9.17 29.88
N ASN A 495 -6.74 8.24 30.82
CA ASN A 495 -6.83 8.57 32.24
C ASN A 495 -5.53 9.22 32.76
N TYR A 496 -4.35 8.73 32.34
CA TYR A 496 -3.07 9.34 32.71
C TYR A 496 -2.88 10.74 32.11
N THR A 497 -3.29 10.98 30.86
CA THR A 497 -3.20 12.31 30.27
C THR A 497 -4.05 13.32 31.04
N LEU A 498 -5.27 12.93 31.40
CA LEU A 498 -6.18 13.77 32.17
C LEU A 498 -5.62 14.04 33.58
N TYR A 499 -5.04 13.04 34.24
CA TYR A 499 -4.36 13.21 35.52
C TYR A 499 -3.20 14.23 35.44
N ASN A 500 -2.36 14.15 34.40
CA ASN A 500 -1.25 15.09 34.21
C ASN A 500 -1.77 16.52 34.00
N THR A 501 -2.80 16.71 33.18
CA THR A 501 -3.38 18.06 32.97
C THR A 501 -3.94 18.67 34.26
N PHE A 502 -4.56 17.86 35.13
CA PHE A 502 -5.01 18.35 36.44
C PHE A 502 -3.85 18.68 37.37
N THR A 503 -2.76 17.90 37.32
CA THR A 503 -1.56 18.16 38.10
C THR A 503 -0.91 19.48 37.68
N ASP A 504 -0.83 19.75 36.38
CA ASP A 504 -0.31 21.02 35.86
C ASP A 504 -1.18 22.19 36.29
N MET A 505 -2.50 22.06 36.22
CA MET A 505 -3.44 23.08 36.69
C MET A 505 -3.26 23.38 38.19
N ILE A 506 -3.09 22.34 39.02
CA ILE A 506 -2.78 22.50 40.44
C ILE A 506 -1.45 23.22 40.64
N ASN A 507 -0.41 22.89 39.87
CA ASN A 507 0.89 23.54 39.95
C ASN A 507 0.82 25.03 39.57
N TYR A 508 0.05 25.39 38.55
CA TYR A 508 -0.18 26.79 38.17
C TYR A 508 -0.94 27.56 39.25
N MET A 509 -2.06 27.01 39.74
CA MET A 509 -2.81 27.64 40.83
C MET A 509 -1.96 27.79 42.09
N THR A 510 -1.10 26.83 42.40
CA THR A 510 -0.18 26.90 43.54
C THR A 510 0.87 28.01 43.35
N LYS A 511 1.37 28.22 42.12
CA LYS A 511 2.28 29.33 41.82
C LYS A 511 1.56 30.68 41.94
N GLU A 512 0.32 30.79 41.47
CA GLU A 512 -0.48 32.01 41.62
C GLU A 512 -0.74 32.34 43.09
N ILE A 513 -1.12 31.34 43.90
CA ILE A 513 -1.31 31.51 45.34
C ILE A 513 -0.01 31.98 46.01
N LYS A 514 1.14 31.37 45.71
CA LYS A 514 2.44 31.77 46.25
C LYS A 514 2.82 33.21 45.89
N LEU A 515 2.51 33.65 44.68
CA LEU A 515 2.73 35.04 44.26
C LEU A 515 1.85 36.00 45.07
N ILE A 516 0.58 35.66 45.25
CA ILE A 516 -0.36 36.46 46.05
C ILE A 516 0.07 36.49 47.53
N GLU A 517 0.52 35.37 48.09
CA GLU A 517 1.06 35.29 49.45
C GLU A 517 2.30 36.17 49.62
N SER A 518 3.24 36.15 48.67
CA SER A 518 4.43 37.00 48.70
C SER A 518 4.08 38.50 48.64
N ILE A 519 3.10 38.88 47.82
CA ILE A 519 2.58 40.26 47.75
C ILE A 519 1.91 40.63 49.08
N TYR A 520 1.11 39.72 49.65
CA TYR A 520 0.40 39.94 50.90
C TYR A 520 1.34 40.05 52.11
N GLU A 521 2.41 39.26 52.19
CA GLU A 521 3.42 39.33 53.25
C GLU A 521 4.27 40.61 53.17
N SER A 522 4.53 41.09 51.96
CA SER A 522 5.34 42.29 51.73
C SER A 522 4.56 43.59 51.95
N TYR A 523 3.23 43.55 51.85
CA TYR A 523 2.34 44.72 51.92
C TYR A 523 2.37 45.48 53.27
N PRO A 524 2.36 44.84 54.46
CA PRO A 524 2.37 45.54 55.75
C PRO A 524 3.69 46.26 56.02
N GLN A 525 4.82 45.69 55.57
CA GLN A 525 6.15 46.28 55.73
C GLN A 525 6.35 47.49 54.82
N ALA A 526 5.77 47.46 53.62
CA ALA A 526 5.83 48.56 52.66
C ALA A 526 5.02 49.80 53.09
N ILE A 527 3.92 49.63 53.83
CA ILE A 527 3.01 50.74 54.21
C ILE A 527 3.53 51.57 55.40
N GLN A 528 4.48 51.06 56.18
CA GLN A 528 4.99 51.74 57.37
C GLN A 528 5.96 52.90 57.05
N SER A 529 6.52 52.97 55.83
CA SER A 529 7.47 54.01 55.43
C SER A 529 7.20 54.49 54.01
N HIS A 530 7.30 55.81 53.78
CA HIS A 530 7.05 56.40 52.45
C HIS A 530 8.00 55.85 51.37
N ASN A 531 9.25 55.54 51.73
CA ASN A 531 10.23 54.91 50.84
C ASN A 531 9.94 53.41 50.61
N GLY A 532 9.31 52.73 51.58
CA GLY A 532 8.92 51.33 51.45
C GLY A 532 7.81 51.15 50.43
N LYS A 533 6.87 52.11 50.37
CA LYS A 533 5.76 52.11 49.43
C LYS A 533 6.22 52.28 47.97
N ASP A 534 7.17 53.18 47.74
CA ASP A 534 7.72 53.40 46.40
C ASP A 534 8.57 52.21 45.91
N ASN A 535 9.32 51.57 46.82
CA ASN A 535 10.07 50.36 46.50
C ASN A 535 9.15 49.17 46.19
N PHE A 536 8.04 49.03 46.91
CA PHE A 536 7.04 47.99 46.66
C PHE A 536 6.29 48.21 45.33
N LEU A 537 5.94 49.47 45.02
CA LEU A 537 5.33 49.80 43.72
C LEU A 537 6.28 49.49 42.55
N LYS A 538 7.57 49.80 42.69
CA LYS A 538 8.58 49.40 41.70
C LYS A 538 8.70 47.88 41.56
N GLN A 539 8.67 47.13 42.67
CA GLN A 539 8.69 45.67 42.62
C GLN A 539 7.46 45.10 41.90
N LEU A 540 6.26 45.62 42.17
CA LEU A 540 5.04 45.24 41.47
C LEU A 540 5.10 45.58 39.97
N GLU A 541 5.62 46.76 39.62
CA GLU A 541 5.79 47.19 38.24
C GLU A 541 6.76 46.26 37.49
N THR A 542 7.86 45.87 38.14
CA THR A 542 8.85 44.92 37.59
C THR A 542 8.25 43.52 37.39
N ILE A 543 7.42 43.05 38.34
CA ILE A 543 6.72 41.77 38.24
C ILE A 543 5.73 41.80 37.07
N VAL A 544 4.93 42.87 36.95
CA VAL A 544 3.97 43.03 35.83
C VAL A 544 4.71 43.08 34.48
N GLU A 545 5.81 43.81 34.39
CA GLU A 545 6.62 43.92 33.17
C GLU A 545 7.25 42.57 32.77
N SER A 546 7.73 41.79 33.75
CA SER A 546 8.21 40.42 33.51
C SER A 546 7.10 39.47 33.02
N THR A 547 5.86 39.58 33.55
CA THR A 547 4.74 38.77 33.06
C THR A 547 4.27 39.17 31.65
N MET A 548 4.32 40.47 31.31
CA MET A 548 3.99 40.99 29.98
C MET A 548 5.01 40.56 28.90
N THR A 549 6.29 40.51 29.25
CA THR A 549 7.36 40.07 28.32
C THR A 549 7.28 38.57 28.01
N VAL A 550 6.97 37.73 29.01
CA VAL A 550 6.70 36.31 28.82
C VAL A 550 5.48 36.09 27.92
N ALA A 551 4.36 36.78 28.17
CA ALA A 551 3.16 36.70 27.32
C ALA A 551 3.42 37.15 25.87
N SER A 552 4.22 38.20 25.68
CA SER A 552 4.60 38.70 24.35
C SER A 552 5.47 37.69 23.58
N SER A 553 6.36 36.98 24.28
CA SER A 553 7.18 35.93 23.67
C SER A 553 6.37 34.71 23.23
N GLU A 554 5.35 34.32 23.99
CA GLU A 554 4.45 33.21 23.65
C GLU A 554 3.50 33.54 22.49
N ILE A 555 3.10 34.81 22.36
CA ILE A 555 2.31 35.28 21.21
C ILE A 555 3.14 35.27 19.93
N ALA A 556 4.43 35.66 20.00
CA ALA A 556 5.33 35.66 18.85
C ALA A 556 5.71 34.26 18.36
N THR A 557 5.86 33.28 19.27
CA THR A 557 6.10 31.88 18.90
C THR A 557 4.87 31.25 18.25
N ASN A 558 3.67 31.51 18.78
CA ASN A 558 2.42 31.04 18.18
C ASN A 558 2.15 31.68 16.80
N SER A 559 2.42 32.99 16.63
CA SER A 559 2.22 33.65 15.33
C SER A 559 3.15 33.15 14.22
N ASN A 560 4.40 32.80 14.56
CA ASN A 560 5.34 32.23 13.58
C ASN A 560 4.97 30.80 13.19
N HIS A 561 4.45 30.02 14.14
CA HIS A 561 3.95 28.67 13.87
C HIS A 561 2.74 28.71 12.93
N ASP A 562 1.78 29.59 13.20
CA ASP A 562 0.59 29.78 12.36
C ASP A 562 0.96 30.26 10.95
N TYR A 563 1.92 31.17 10.82
CA TYR A 563 2.43 31.64 9.53
C TYR A 563 3.04 30.50 8.69
N GLU A 564 3.88 29.64 9.28
CA GLU A 564 4.47 28.51 8.54
C GLU A 564 3.40 27.47 8.15
N ILE A 565 2.40 27.22 8.99
CA ILE A 565 1.26 26.36 8.64
C ILE A 565 0.48 26.95 7.46
N GLU A 566 0.15 28.24 7.51
CA GLU A 566 -0.62 28.89 6.44
C GLU A 566 0.16 28.93 5.12
N LYS A 567 1.47 29.16 5.19
CA LYS A 567 2.39 29.07 4.06
C LYS A 567 2.43 27.67 3.44
N GLN A 568 2.51 26.61 4.25
CA GLN A 568 2.49 25.23 3.73
C GLN A 568 1.16 24.91 3.05
N LYS A 569 0.04 25.31 3.66
CA LYS A 569 -1.30 25.17 3.06
C LYS A 569 -1.41 25.92 1.73
N LEU A 570 -0.89 27.15 1.66
CA LEU A 570 -0.84 27.94 0.43
C LEU A 570 -0.04 27.22 -0.67
N MET A 571 1.16 26.72 -0.35
CA MET A 571 2.00 26.00 -1.31
C MET A 571 1.34 24.74 -1.83
N HIS A 572 0.76 23.93 -0.95
CA HIS A 572 0.05 22.73 -1.37
C HIS A 572 -1.13 23.06 -2.29
N LYS A 573 -1.83 24.17 -2.03
CA LYS A 573 -2.95 24.63 -2.84
C LYS A 573 -2.49 25.13 -4.21
N LEU A 574 -1.41 25.91 -4.30
CA LEU A 574 -0.82 26.31 -5.58
C LEU A 574 -0.38 25.08 -6.39
N ASP A 575 0.35 24.16 -5.74
CA ASP A 575 0.90 22.98 -6.39
C ASP A 575 -0.21 22.06 -6.94
N LEU A 576 -1.31 21.85 -6.18
CA LEU A 576 -2.46 21.06 -6.64
C LEU A 576 -3.23 21.68 -7.81
N HIS A 577 -3.29 23.01 -7.89
CA HIS A 577 -4.07 23.69 -8.94
C HIS A 577 -3.24 23.92 -10.21
N LEU A 578 -1.96 24.26 -10.08
CA LEU A 578 -1.15 24.67 -11.24
C LEU A 578 -0.41 23.48 -11.87
N LEU A 579 0.27 22.65 -11.08
CA LEU A 579 1.20 21.66 -11.62
C LEU A 579 0.52 20.51 -12.39
N PRO A 580 -0.53 19.83 -11.87
CA PRO A 580 -1.10 18.67 -12.56
C PRO A 580 -1.57 18.99 -13.97
N ILE A 581 -2.27 20.11 -14.15
CA ILE A 581 -2.85 20.48 -15.45
C ILE A 581 -1.74 20.83 -16.44
N LEU A 582 -0.75 21.59 -16.01
CA LEU A 582 0.39 21.96 -16.86
C LEU A 582 1.25 20.73 -17.21
N SER A 583 1.45 19.80 -16.27
CA SER A 583 2.13 18.53 -16.50
C SER A 583 1.37 17.60 -17.45
N ILE A 584 0.04 17.50 -17.32
CA ILE A 584 -0.80 16.69 -18.23
C ILE A 584 -0.79 17.29 -19.64
N LEU A 585 -0.88 18.62 -19.76
CA LEU A 585 -0.72 19.30 -21.05
C LEU A 585 0.64 18.99 -21.68
N TYR A 586 1.70 18.96 -20.87
CA TYR A 586 3.03 18.61 -21.36
C TYR A 586 3.16 17.15 -21.78
N LEU A 587 2.55 16.22 -21.04
CA LEU A 587 2.46 14.82 -21.41
C LEU A 587 1.77 14.65 -22.77
N LEU A 588 0.60 15.28 -22.96
CA LEU A 588 -0.12 15.25 -24.23
C LEU A 588 0.66 15.91 -25.35
N SER A 589 1.35 17.02 -25.07
CA SER A 589 2.26 17.69 -26.01
C SER A 589 3.36 16.75 -26.50
N TYR A 590 3.99 16.03 -25.57
CA TYR A 590 5.07 15.10 -25.88
C TYR A 590 4.57 13.90 -26.68
N LEU A 591 3.43 13.30 -26.29
CA LEU A 591 2.79 12.21 -27.04
C LEU A 591 2.45 12.64 -28.48
N ASN A 592 1.81 13.79 -28.64
CA ASN A 592 1.49 14.36 -29.96
C ASN A 592 2.74 14.59 -30.83
N GLY A 593 3.86 15.00 -30.23
CA GLY A 593 5.13 15.15 -30.93
C GLY A 593 5.70 13.83 -31.46
N THR A 594 5.44 12.70 -30.79
CA THR A 594 5.87 11.37 -31.22
C THR A 594 4.94 10.74 -32.27
N ASN A 595 3.72 11.24 -32.43
CA ASN A 595 2.73 10.65 -33.34
C ASN A 595 3.14 10.63 -34.79
N ILE A 596 3.88 11.62 -35.28
CA ILE A 596 4.34 11.62 -36.67
C ILE A 596 5.33 10.48 -36.95
N ALA A 597 6.18 10.15 -35.96
CA ALA A 597 7.11 9.03 -36.06
C ALA A 597 6.37 7.68 -36.01
N ASN A 598 5.36 7.56 -35.14
CA ASN A 598 4.50 6.38 -35.07
C ASN A 598 3.62 6.22 -36.34
N ALA A 599 3.11 7.32 -36.89
CA ALA A 599 2.30 7.34 -38.09
C ALA A 599 3.07 6.82 -39.32
N LYS A 600 4.37 7.09 -39.43
CA LYS A 600 5.23 6.50 -40.45
C LYS A 600 5.23 4.97 -40.39
N LEU A 601 5.30 4.39 -39.19
CA LEU A 601 5.23 2.93 -39.00
C LEU A 601 3.86 2.36 -39.37
N PHE A 602 2.80 3.17 -39.26
CA PHE A 602 1.42 2.79 -39.56
C PHE A 602 0.99 3.05 -41.02
N GLY A 603 1.96 3.25 -41.93
CA GLY A 603 1.71 3.31 -43.36
C GLY A 603 1.43 4.72 -43.93
N LEU A 604 1.58 5.79 -43.13
CA LEU A 604 1.38 7.19 -43.59
C LEU A 604 2.11 7.49 -44.91
N VAL A 605 3.36 7.05 -45.02
CA VAL A 605 4.21 7.30 -46.20
C VAL A 605 3.65 6.61 -47.44
N ASN A 606 3.11 5.40 -47.28
CA ASN A 606 2.54 4.62 -48.38
C ASN A 606 1.18 5.17 -48.80
N ASP A 607 0.34 5.58 -47.84
CA ASP A 607 -1.01 6.10 -48.08
C ASP A 607 -1.00 7.47 -48.76
N ILE A 608 -0.06 8.34 -48.37
CA ILE A 608 0.09 9.70 -48.92
C ILE A 608 1.09 9.74 -50.08
N GLN A 609 1.78 8.62 -50.37
CA GLN A 609 2.82 8.51 -51.40
C GLN A 609 3.95 9.55 -51.21
N LEU A 610 4.38 9.77 -49.96
CA LEU A 610 5.48 10.68 -49.65
C LEU A 610 6.82 10.06 -50.04
N THR A 611 7.70 10.85 -50.65
CA THR A 611 9.10 10.42 -50.81
C THR A 611 9.82 10.47 -49.45
N SER A 612 10.88 9.66 -49.28
CA SER A 612 11.71 9.69 -48.07
C SER A 612 12.26 11.09 -47.76
N GLU A 613 12.60 11.85 -48.81
CA GLU A 613 13.06 13.23 -48.71
C GLU A 613 11.94 14.17 -48.24
N GLN A 614 10.72 14.06 -48.80
CA GLN A 614 9.57 14.86 -48.39
C GLN A 614 9.18 14.61 -46.92
N TYR A 615 9.23 13.35 -46.47
CA TYR A 615 8.98 13.01 -45.07
C TYR A 615 10.02 13.63 -44.12
N GLN A 616 11.31 13.62 -44.50
CA GLN A 616 12.38 14.27 -43.74
C GLN A 616 12.23 15.80 -43.70
N TRP A 617 11.78 16.42 -44.78
CA TRP A 617 11.44 17.85 -44.81
C TRP A 617 10.26 18.17 -43.90
N CYS A 618 9.22 17.33 -43.84
CA CYS A 618 8.09 17.51 -42.91
C CYS A 618 8.55 17.53 -41.44
N LEU A 619 9.48 16.64 -41.07
CA LEU A 619 10.09 16.63 -39.73
C LEU A 619 10.98 17.86 -39.49
N SER A 620 11.72 18.31 -40.50
CA SER A 620 12.62 19.47 -40.38
C SER A 620 11.85 20.79 -40.21
N ILE A 621 10.74 20.97 -40.93
CA ILE A 621 9.88 22.16 -40.84
C ILE A 621 9.34 22.37 -39.42
N TYR A 622 9.07 21.28 -38.69
CA TYR A 622 8.69 21.34 -37.28
C TYR A 622 9.77 22.05 -36.43
N PHE A 623 11.05 21.70 -36.60
CA PHE A 623 12.16 22.33 -35.86
C PHE A 623 12.43 23.78 -36.28
N PHE A 624 12.29 24.12 -37.56
CA PHE A 624 12.38 25.52 -38.00
C PHE A 624 11.31 26.40 -37.35
N GLY A 625 10.09 25.87 -37.22
CA GLY A 625 9.02 26.52 -36.45
C GLY A 625 9.41 26.77 -35.00
N PHE A 626 10.07 25.81 -34.35
CA PHE A 626 10.55 25.95 -32.98
C PHE A 626 11.59 27.06 -32.81
N VAL A 627 12.55 27.18 -33.73
CA VAL A 627 13.60 28.20 -33.63
C VAL A 627 13.02 29.61 -33.84
N ILE A 628 12.11 29.78 -34.80
CA ILE A 628 11.59 31.11 -35.18
C ILE A 628 10.51 31.61 -34.22
N PHE A 629 9.53 30.78 -33.87
CA PHE A 629 8.31 31.24 -33.18
C PHE A 629 8.38 31.21 -31.65
N GLN A 630 9.41 30.57 -31.08
CA GLN A 630 9.52 30.45 -29.63
C GLN A 630 9.81 31.77 -28.92
N ILE A 631 10.69 32.63 -29.48
CA ILE A 631 10.97 33.97 -28.94
C ILE A 631 9.73 34.88 -29.05
N PRO A 632 9.10 35.07 -30.24
CA PRO A 632 7.87 35.85 -30.36
C PRO A 632 6.76 35.36 -29.43
N SER A 633 6.56 34.04 -29.33
CA SER A 633 5.51 33.47 -28.48
C SER A 633 5.68 33.84 -27.00
N ASN A 634 6.91 33.86 -26.47
CA ASN A 634 7.15 34.23 -25.07
C ASN A 634 7.04 35.74 -24.82
N ILE A 635 7.39 36.56 -25.81
CA ILE A 635 7.13 38.01 -25.76
C ILE A 635 5.63 38.27 -25.71
N ILE A 636 4.84 37.56 -26.52
CA ILE A 636 3.38 37.65 -26.52
C ILE A 636 2.81 37.17 -25.18
N LEU A 637 3.30 36.04 -24.63
CA LEU A 637 2.89 35.53 -23.32
C LEU A 637 3.15 36.53 -22.18
N ARG A 638 4.24 37.30 -22.25
CA ARG A 638 4.53 38.36 -21.28
C ARG A 638 3.61 39.58 -21.42
N ARG A 639 3.12 39.84 -22.64
CA ARG A 639 2.30 41.02 -22.97
C ARG A 639 0.80 40.77 -22.80
N TYR A 640 0.35 39.55 -23.05
CA TYR A 640 -1.04 39.12 -22.92
C TYR A 640 -1.25 38.29 -21.65
N GLN A 641 -2.51 38.07 -21.27
CA GLN A 641 -2.89 37.20 -20.16
C GLN A 641 -2.42 35.74 -20.39
N PRO A 642 -1.64 35.14 -19.47
CA PRO A 642 -1.13 33.78 -19.62
C PRO A 642 -2.19 32.72 -19.87
N SER A 643 -3.35 32.81 -19.23
CA SER A 643 -4.48 31.87 -19.39
C SER A 643 -4.95 31.78 -20.84
N ASN A 644 -5.22 32.94 -21.45
CA ASN A 644 -5.70 33.05 -22.83
C ASN A 644 -4.63 32.58 -23.83
N TRP A 645 -3.37 32.96 -23.62
CA TRP A 645 -2.30 32.62 -24.57
C TRP A 645 -1.92 31.13 -24.50
N ILE A 646 -1.77 30.56 -23.30
CA ILE A 646 -1.49 29.11 -23.14
C ILE A 646 -2.63 28.30 -23.74
N SER A 647 -3.88 28.67 -23.48
CA SER A 647 -5.05 27.96 -24.01
C SER A 647 -5.18 28.08 -25.53
N LEU A 648 -4.86 29.25 -26.09
CA LEU A 648 -4.82 29.46 -27.54
C LEU A 648 -3.71 28.64 -28.20
N ILE A 649 -2.52 28.55 -27.59
CA ILE A 649 -1.45 27.65 -28.05
C ILE A 649 -1.95 26.21 -28.09
N VAL A 650 -2.58 25.74 -27.01
CA VAL A 650 -3.10 24.37 -26.87
C VAL A 650 -4.32 24.11 -27.77
N LEU A 651 -5.03 25.15 -28.23
CA LEU A 651 -6.10 24.97 -29.21
C LEU A 651 -5.54 24.88 -30.64
N LEU A 652 -4.60 25.77 -30.98
CA LEU A 652 -4.03 25.88 -32.33
C LEU A 652 -3.05 24.76 -32.65
N TRP A 653 -2.30 24.25 -31.66
CA TRP A 653 -1.37 23.13 -31.84
C TRP A 653 -2.07 21.82 -32.26
N ALA A 654 -3.38 21.68 -32.00
CA ALA A 654 -4.12 20.43 -32.07
C ALA A 654 -4.85 20.28 -33.41
N ARG A 655 -4.85 21.33 -34.24
CA ARG A 655 -5.62 21.36 -35.50
C ARG A 655 -4.79 21.61 -36.75
N PHE A 656 -3.85 22.58 -36.77
CA PHE A 656 -3.29 23.03 -38.06
C PHE A 656 -1.79 23.33 -38.10
N LEU A 657 -1.10 23.60 -36.98
CA LEU A 657 0.31 24.02 -37.00
C LEU A 657 1.08 23.52 -35.76
N LEU A 658 1.33 22.21 -35.68
CA LEU A 658 2.00 21.57 -34.55
C LEU A 658 3.31 22.28 -34.19
N GLY A 659 4.17 22.56 -35.18
CA GLY A 659 5.50 23.15 -34.95
C GLY A 659 5.51 24.62 -34.50
N THR A 660 4.59 25.46 -34.98
CA THR A 660 4.66 26.92 -34.75
C THR A 660 4.02 27.36 -33.44
N PHE A 661 3.03 26.62 -32.93
CA PHE A 661 2.35 26.97 -31.67
C PHE A 661 2.90 26.17 -30.49
N GLN A 662 3.27 24.90 -30.67
CA GLN A 662 3.81 24.07 -29.59
C GLN A 662 5.13 24.60 -29.03
N CYS A 663 5.94 25.28 -29.85
CA CYS A 663 7.26 25.77 -29.46
C CYS A 663 7.25 26.75 -28.29
N GLY A 664 6.15 27.49 -28.11
CA GLY A 664 5.99 28.47 -27.04
C GLY A 664 5.64 27.86 -25.68
N PHE A 665 5.15 26.61 -25.65
CA PHE A 665 4.58 26.03 -24.45
C PHE A 665 5.61 25.76 -23.35
N PHE A 666 6.73 25.11 -23.69
CA PHE A 666 7.77 24.77 -22.71
C PHE A 666 8.42 26.00 -22.05
N PRO A 667 9.02 26.96 -22.80
CA PRO A 667 9.49 28.22 -22.21
C PRO A 667 8.38 29.05 -21.57
N GLY A 668 7.16 28.98 -22.10
CA GLY A 668 6.01 29.69 -21.54
C GLY A 668 5.62 29.16 -20.16
N PHE A 669 5.65 27.85 -19.96
CA PHE A 669 5.46 27.24 -18.66
C PHE A 669 6.55 27.66 -17.67
N ILE A 670 7.83 27.64 -18.10
CA ILE A 670 8.95 28.06 -17.25
C ILE A 670 8.74 29.51 -16.79
N TYR A 671 8.38 30.40 -17.72
CA TYR A 671 8.03 31.77 -17.39
C TYR A 671 6.82 31.85 -16.45
N TYR A 672 5.77 31.07 -16.70
CA TYR A 672 4.57 31.05 -15.87
C TYR A 672 4.89 30.62 -14.44
N THR A 673 5.71 29.59 -14.23
CA THR A 673 6.15 29.20 -12.87
C THR A 673 6.91 30.31 -12.15
N SER A 674 7.62 31.19 -12.87
CA SER A 674 8.28 32.37 -12.29
C SER A 674 7.33 33.44 -11.76
N LEU A 675 6.04 33.39 -12.14
CA LEU A 675 5.03 34.31 -11.63
C LEU A 675 4.42 33.84 -10.30
N TRP A 676 4.48 32.55 -10.02
CA TRP A 676 3.78 31.91 -8.89
C TRP A 676 4.73 31.35 -7.82
N TYR A 677 6.01 31.18 -8.13
CA TYR A 677 6.96 30.52 -7.23
C TYR A 677 8.27 31.29 -7.10
N ARG A 678 8.79 31.32 -5.87
CA ARG A 678 10.10 31.90 -5.54
C ARG A 678 11.23 31.06 -6.11
N ARG A 679 12.39 31.67 -6.34
CA ARG A 679 13.56 31.00 -6.96
C ARG A 679 14.04 29.74 -6.23
N LYS A 680 13.87 29.69 -4.90
CA LYS A 680 14.22 28.54 -4.07
C LYS A 680 13.25 27.36 -4.20
N GLU A 681 12.06 27.61 -4.73
CA GLU A 681 10.95 26.66 -4.80
C GLU A 681 10.78 26.09 -6.23
N GLN A 682 11.54 26.56 -7.22
CA GLN A 682 11.25 26.27 -8.63
C GLN A 682 11.69 24.89 -9.13
N ALA A 683 12.78 24.26 -8.65
CA ALA A 683 13.26 23.03 -9.31
C ALA A 683 12.34 21.86 -9.12
N ILE A 684 11.80 21.62 -7.93
CA ILE A 684 10.91 20.47 -7.72
C ILE A 684 9.67 20.54 -8.61
N ARG A 685 9.23 21.76 -8.93
CA ARG A 685 8.03 22.07 -9.71
C ARG A 685 8.30 21.94 -11.20
N LEU A 686 9.40 22.52 -11.67
CA LEU A 686 9.89 22.35 -13.03
C LEU A 686 10.28 20.88 -13.30
N GLY A 687 10.83 20.19 -12.30
CA GLY A 687 11.17 18.78 -12.34
C GLY A 687 9.94 17.88 -12.39
N PHE A 688 8.91 18.15 -11.58
CA PHE A 688 7.64 17.43 -11.65
C PHE A 688 6.94 17.64 -12.99
N PHE A 689 7.00 18.84 -13.56
CA PHE A 689 6.50 19.09 -14.91
C PHE A 689 7.30 18.32 -15.97
N TRP A 690 8.63 18.40 -15.91
CA TRP A 690 9.50 17.74 -16.86
C TRP A 690 9.44 16.22 -16.78
N SER A 691 9.20 15.63 -15.60
CA SER A 691 9.14 14.18 -15.43
C SER A 691 8.02 13.53 -16.25
N PHE A 692 6.97 14.28 -16.59
CA PHE A 692 5.90 13.79 -17.47
C PHE A 692 6.37 13.55 -18.92
N SER A 693 7.50 14.11 -19.38
CA SER A 693 8.09 13.71 -20.67
C SER A 693 8.67 12.30 -20.61
N ALA A 694 9.33 11.94 -19.50
CA ALA A 694 9.83 10.58 -19.29
C ALA A 694 8.66 9.59 -19.21
N LEU A 695 7.57 9.98 -18.54
CA LEU A 695 6.35 9.19 -18.47
C LEU A 695 5.70 9.00 -19.85
N ALA A 696 5.64 10.07 -20.66
CA ALA A 696 5.16 10.00 -22.03
C ALA A 696 6.06 9.10 -22.91
N GLY A 697 7.39 9.14 -22.73
CA GLY A 697 8.32 8.22 -23.39
C GLY A 697 8.08 6.75 -23.03
N ALA A 698 7.79 6.47 -21.75
CA ALA A 698 7.47 5.12 -21.27
C ALA A 698 6.15 4.57 -21.84
N PHE A 699 5.10 5.40 -21.93
CA PHE A 699 3.77 4.94 -22.38
C PHE A 699 3.50 5.13 -23.87
N GLY A 700 4.24 6.01 -24.56
CA GLY A 700 3.97 6.37 -25.96
C GLY A 700 4.00 5.16 -26.90
N GLY A 701 5.01 4.29 -26.75
CA GLY A 701 5.10 3.06 -27.55
C GLY A 701 3.96 2.06 -27.27
N LEU A 702 3.53 1.96 -26.00
CA LEU A 702 2.42 1.08 -25.59
C LEU A 702 1.07 1.57 -26.12
N ILE A 703 0.82 2.89 -26.06
CA ILE A 703 -0.40 3.51 -26.61
C ILE A 703 -0.43 3.31 -28.12
N ALA A 704 0.68 3.59 -28.81
CA ALA A 704 0.80 3.37 -30.25
C ALA A 704 0.52 1.91 -30.62
N TYR A 705 1.06 0.93 -29.89
CA TYR A 705 0.75 -0.48 -30.08
C TYR A 705 -0.73 -0.79 -29.86
N GLY A 706 -1.34 -0.28 -28.77
CA GLY A 706 -2.76 -0.48 -28.50
C GLY A 706 -3.67 0.01 -29.63
N ILE A 707 -3.33 1.15 -30.25
CA ILE A 707 -4.09 1.72 -31.37
C ILE A 707 -3.97 0.85 -32.63
N THR A 708 -2.83 0.20 -32.88
CA THR A 708 -2.70 -0.71 -34.03
C THR A 708 -3.59 -1.94 -33.96
N GLN A 709 -4.00 -2.36 -32.76
CA GLN A 709 -4.89 -3.50 -32.58
C GLN A 709 -6.35 -3.17 -32.92
N ILE A 710 -6.69 -1.88 -33.03
CA ILE A 710 -8.04 -1.42 -33.36
C ILE A 710 -8.27 -1.56 -34.87
N LYS A 711 -8.99 -2.62 -35.28
CA LYS A 711 -9.39 -2.82 -36.67
C LYS A 711 -10.61 -1.96 -37.00
N SER A 712 -10.39 -0.81 -37.63
CA SER A 712 -11.46 0.04 -38.17
C SER A 712 -11.56 -0.13 -39.70
N PRO A 713 -12.77 -0.30 -40.26
CA PRO A 713 -12.96 -0.36 -41.72
C PRO A 713 -12.98 1.02 -42.40
N ILE A 714 -13.05 2.12 -41.64
CA ILE A 714 -13.23 3.49 -42.18
C ILE A 714 -11.96 4.35 -42.04
N LEU A 715 -11.18 4.14 -40.98
CA LEU A 715 -10.01 4.96 -40.64
C LEU A 715 -8.77 4.09 -40.53
N THR A 716 -7.65 4.56 -41.10
CA THR A 716 -6.36 3.89 -40.97
C THR A 716 -5.76 4.10 -39.58
N ALA A 717 -4.87 3.21 -39.16
CA ALA A 717 -4.27 3.26 -37.81
C ALA A 717 -3.53 4.59 -37.54
N TRP A 718 -2.89 5.19 -38.55
CA TRP A 718 -2.23 6.48 -38.41
C TRP A 718 -3.21 7.67 -38.29
N GLN A 719 -4.43 7.57 -38.82
CA GLN A 719 -5.46 8.60 -38.61
C GLN A 719 -6.05 8.49 -37.20
N LEU A 720 -6.25 7.25 -36.71
CA LEU A 720 -6.77 6.98 -35.38
C LEU A 720 -5.85 7.53 -34.28
N ILE A 721 -4.52 7.45 -34.43
CA ILE A 721 -3.59 8.00 -33.42
C ILE A 721 -3.72 9.52 -33.27
N PHE A 722 -3.86 10.27 -34.37
CA PHE A 722 -4.08 11.72 -34.29
C PHE A 722 -5.44 12.09 -33.68
N ILE A 723 -6.48 11.28 -33.88
CA ILE A 723 -7.81 11.52 -33.30
C ILE A 723 -7.81 11.19 -31.81
N ILE A 724 -7.33 10.00 -31.43
CA ILE A 724 -7.36 9.50 -30.05
C ILE A 724 -6.52 10.39 -29.13
N GLU A 725 -5.37 10.89 -29.58
CA GLU A 725 -4.51 11.76 -28.78
C GLU A 725 -4.84 13.26 -28.93
N GLY A 726 -5.35 13.67 -30.10
CA GLY A 726 -5.72 15.07 -30.37
C GLY A 726 -7.01 15.52 -29.68
N VAL A 727 -8.04 14.66 -29.58
CA VAL A 727 -9.34 15.04 -28.98
C VAL A 727 -9.22 15.38 -27.48
N PRO A 728 -8.58 14.57 -26.62
CA PRO A 728 -8.36 14.92 -25.22
C PRO A 728 -7.61 16.25 -25.06
N THR A 729 -6.67 16.51 -25.97
CA THR A 729 -5.88 17.73 -26.00
C THR A 729 -6.75 18.97 -26.25
N ILE A 730 -7.70 18.90 -27.19
CA ILE A 730 -8.64 19.99 -27.48
C ILE A 730 -9.56 20.25 -26.27
N ILE A 731 -10.09 19.19 -25.66
CA ILE A 731 -10.96 19.30 -24.48
C ILE A 731 -10.20 19.98 -23.34
N LEU A 732 -8.95 19.58 -23.11
CA LEU A 732 -8.10 20.18 -22.08
C LEU A 732 -7.76 21.64 -22.40
N ALA A 733 -7.61 22.01 -23.68
CA ALA A 733 -7.41 23.40 -24.10
C ALA A 733 -8.55 24.31 -23.62
N PHE A 734 -9.80 23.89 -23.87
CA PHE A 734 -10.99 24.62 -23.44
C PHE A 734 -11.07 24.70 -21.91
N PHE A 735 -10.74 23.61 -21.22
CA PHE A 735 -10.71 23.60 -19.76
C PHE A 735 -9.66 24.58 -19.19
N CYS A 736 -8.46 24.62 -19.78
CA CYS A 736 -7.38 25.50 -19.35
C CYS A 736 -7.74 26.99 -19.47
N TRP A 737 -8.54 27.35 -20.48
CA TRP A 737 -9.00 28.73 -20.67
C TRP A 737 -9.77 29.22 -19.43
N PHE A 738 -10.65 28.40 -18.87
CA PHE A 738 -11.43 28.80 -17.69
C PHE A 738 -10.70 28.56 -16.36
N TYR A 739 -9.75 27.62 -16.32
CA TYR A 739 -9.17 27.15 -15.07
C TYR A 739 -7.86 27.85 -14.68
N ILE A 740 -6.98 28.17 -15.63
CA ILE A 740 -5.65 28.73 -15.33
C ILE A 740 -5.78 30.22 -14.97
N PRO A 741 -5.31 30.66 -13.79
CA PRO A 741 -5.30 32.08 -13.42
C PRO A 741 -4.15 32.86 -14.07
N ASP A 742 -4.33 34.17 -14.29
CA ASP A 742 -3.29 35.00 -14.92
C ASP A 742 -2.23 35.52 -13.95
N THR A 743 -2.66 35.92 -12.75
CA THR A 743 -1.80 36.54 -11.74
C THR A 743 -2.18 36.05 -10.34
N PRO A 744 -1.23 36.04 -9.39
CA PRO A 744 -1.53 35.70 -8.00
C PRO A 744 -2.60 36.62 -7.40
N GLU A 745 -2.63 37.89 -7.80
CA GLU A 745 -3.62 38.89 -7.37
C GLU A 745 -5.06 38.60 -7.84
N GLN A 746 -5.24 37.91 -8.96
CA GLN A 746 -6.57 37.60 -9.53
C GLN A 746 -6.97 36.14 -9.33
N ALA A 747 -6.19 35.37 -8.57
CA ALA A 747 -6.43 33.95 -8.32
C ALA A 747 -7.76 33.72 -7.60
N ARG A 748 -8.74 33.12 -8.28
CA ARG A 748 -10.08 32.82 -7.73
C ARG A 748 -10.06 31.73 -6.67
N PHE A 749 -9.09 30.81 -6.74
CA PHE A 749 -9.01 29.71 -5.77
C PHE A 749 -8.32 30.13 -4.46
N LEU A 750 -7.66 31.29 -4.39
CA LEU A 750 -7.02 31.79 -3.17
C LEU A 750 -7.95 32.72 -2.38
N ASN A 751 -7.92 32.62 -1.06
CA ASN A 751 -8.60 33.57 -0.17
C ASN A 751 -7.81 34.89 -0.11
N ASP A 752 -8.44 35.99 0.32
CA ASP A 752 -7.78 37.32 0.33
C ASP A 752 -6.51 37.36 1.20
N LYS A 753 -6.52 36.71 2.37
CA LYS A 753 -5.32 36.55 3.22
C LYS A 753 -4.20 35.79 2.50
N GLN A 754 -4.55 34.66 1.86
CA GLN A 754 -3.62 33.82 1.10
C GLN A 754 -3.02 34.57 -0.10
N ARG A 755 -3.83 35.40 -0.76
CA ARG A 755 -3.41 36.25 -1.87
C ARG A 755 -2.41 37.30 -1.42
N GLN A 756 -2.68 38.00 -0.32
CA GLN A 756 -1.74 38.97 0.27
C GLN A 756 -0.43 38.29 0.67
N LEU A 757 -0.51 37.14 1.35
CA LEU A 757 0.65 36.35 1.73
C LEU A 757 1.53 35.99 0.52
N GLU A 758 0.91 35.54 -0.58
CA GLU A 758 1.65 35.19 -1.80
C GLU A 758 2.29 36.42 -2.46
N THR A 759 1.56 37.52 -2.58
CA THR A 759 2.11 38.76 -3.15
C THR A 759 3.29 39.29 -2.34
N ASP A 760 3.22 39.23 -1.01
CA ASP A 760 4.30 39.70 -0.14
C ASP A 760 5.52 38.78 -0.24
N ARG A 761 5.31 37.47 -0.30
CA ARG A 761 6.40 36.50 -0.51
C ARG A 761 7.14 36.71 -1.84
N LEU A 762 6.40 36.92 -2.93
CA LEU A 762 6.98 37.15 -4.25
C LEU A 762 7.70 38.51 -4.32
N ARG A 763 7.17 39.54 -3.66
CA ARG A 763 7.84 40.85 -3.51
C ARG A 763 9.16 40.73 -2.76
N GLN A 764 9.19 39.99 -1.65
CA GLN A 764 10.41 39.74 -0.87
C GLN A 764 11.49 39.01 -1.69
N ASP A 765 11.12 38.03 -2.54
CA ASP A 765 12.07 37.30 -3.40
C ASP A 765 12.57 38.14 -4.61
N ALA A 766 11.78 39.12 -5.05
CA ALA A 766 12.15 40.02 -6.13
C ALA A 766 13.12 41.14 -5.69
N GLY A 767 13.07 41.57 -4.42
CA GLY A 767 13.93 42.63 -3.88
C GLY A 767 13.78 43.99 -4.60
N ALA A 768 14.81 44.85 -4.55
CA ALA A 768 14.83 46.18 -5.18
C ALA A 768 14.72 46.16 -6.73
N SER A 769 14.79 44.98 -7.35
CA SER A 769 14.69 44.81 -8.81
C SER A 769 13.26 44.50 -9.30
N HIS A 770 12.25 44.76 -8.47
CA HIS A 770 10.83 44.53 -8.79
C HIS A 770 10.27 45.61 -9.74
N HIS A 771 10.42 45.40 -11.05
CA HIS A 771 9.71 46.19 -12.06
C HIS A 771 8.74 45.29 -12.83
N SER A 772 7.44 45.46 -12.57
CA SER A 772 6.36 44.66 -13.15
C SER A 772 6.02 45.04 -14.61
N SER A 773 6.46 46.21 -15.08
CA SER A 773 6.14 46.73 -16.42
C SER A 773 6.99 46.09 -17.52
N PHE A 774 6.36 45.73 -18.64
CA PHE A 774 7.03 45.31 -19.87
C PHE A 774 7.87 46.46 -20.48
N SER A 775 9.09 46.16 -20.95
CA SER A 775 9.98 47.13 -21.60
C SER A 775 10.76 46.50 -22.75
N TRP A 776 10.72 47.13 -23.94
CA TRP A 776 11.48 46.69 -25.12
C TRP A 776 12.99 46.79 -24.94
N SER A 777 13.47 47.75 -24.14
CA SER A 777 14.90 47.86 -23.82
C SER A 777 15.38 46.63 -23.04
N GLN A 778 14.56 46.11 -22.13
CA GLN A 778 14.86 44.87 -21.41
C GLN A 778 14.89 43.66 -22.36
N VAL A 779 14.01 43.61 -23.37
CA VAL A 779 14.03 42.54 -24.40
C VAL A 779 15.35 42.57 -25.19
N LEU A 780 15.76 43.74 -25.68
CA LEU A 780 17.00 43.89 -26.45
C LEU A 780 18.25 43.58 -25.61
N SER A 781 18.23 43.91 -24.31
CA SER A 781 19.36 43.65 -23.41
C SER A 781 19.74 42.17 -23.30
N VAL A 782 18.79 41.25 -23.49
CA VAL A 782 19.02 39.79 -23.42
C VAL A 782 19.95 39.32 -24.54
N PHE A 783 19.80 39.87 -25.74
CA PHE A 783 20.61 39.50 -26.90
C PHE A 783 22.04 40.04 -26.84
N THR A 784 22.29 41.05 -26.00
CA THR A 784 23.65 41.59 -25.78
C THR A 784 24.37 40.96 -24.60
N ASP A 785 23.68 40.11 -23.82
CA ASP A 785 24.18 39.62 -22.54
C ASP A 785 25.00 38.33 -22.71
N TRP A 786 26.28 38.39 -22.31
CA TRP A 786 27.24 37.29 -22.49
C TRP A 786 26.78 35.98 -21.82
N LYS A 787 26.12 36.07 -20.66
CA LYS A 787 25.64 34.90 -19.91
C LYS A 787 24.54 34.14 -20.65
N THR A 788 23.71 34.83 -21.44
CA THR A 788 22.70 34.20 -22.31
C THR A 788 23.36 33.22 -23.29
N TYR A 789 24.49 33.61 -23.90
CA TYR A 789 25.21 32.76 -24.86
C TYR A 789 25.90 31.56 -24.22
N ILE A 790 26.48 31.72 -23.02
CA ILE A 790 27.05 30.58 -22.28
C ILE A 790 25.95 29.59 -21.91
N TYR A 791 24.80 30.08 -21.44
CA TYR A 791 23.66 29.20 -21.18
C TYR A 791 23.13 28.52 -22.44
N ALA A 792 23.09 29.22 -23.58
CA ALA A 792 22.74 28.62 -24.86
C ALA A 792 23.70 27.50 -25.27
N LEU A 793 25.01 27.66 -25.02
CA LEU A 793 26.01 26.62 -25.26
C LEU A 793 25.87 25.42 -24.30
N ILE A 794 25.57 25.65 -23.03
CA ILE A 794 25.26 24.58 -22.07
C ILE A 794 24.01 23.81 -22.53
N TYR A 795 23.01 24.51 -23.08
CA TYR A 795 21.77 23.92 -23.54
C TYR A 795 21.93 23.11 -24.82
N ILE A 796 22.64 23.63 -25.82
CA ILE A 796 22.85 22.91 -27.08
C ILE A 796 23.58 21.60 -26.81
N CYS A 797 24.68 21.61 -26.03
CA CYS A 797 25.42 20.39 -25.68
C CYS A 797 24.54 19.34 -25.01
N GLY A 798 23.82 19.70 -23.95
CA GLY A 798 23.01 18.70 -23.24
C GLY A 798 21.68 18.36 -23.93
N THR A 799 21.21 19.15 -24.91
CA THR A 799 20.04 18.80 -25.74
C THR A 799 20.45 17.82 -26.84
N THR A 800 21.61 18.04 -27.46
CA THR A 800 22.21 17.10 -28.40
C THR A 800 22.38 15.72 -27.74
N SER A 801 22.93 15.68 -26.52
CA SER A 801 23.11 14.43 -25.76
C SER A 801 21.78 13.75 -25.44
N LEU A 802 20.79 14.50 -24.95
CA LEU A 802 19.47 13.97 -24.58
C LEU A 802 18.74 13.38 -25.78
N GLN A 803 18.60 14.16 -26.85
CA GLN A 803 17.81 13.76 -28.01
C GLN A 803 18.48 12.62 -28.77
N GLY A 804 19.81 12.64 -28.90
CA GLY A 804 20.54 11.59 -29.62
C GLY A 804 20.32 10.20 -29.01
N ILE A 805 20.44 10.10 -27.69
CA ILE A 805 20.25 8.82 -26.99
C ILE A 805 18.78 8.44 -26.90
N THR A 806 17.87 9.40 -26.68
CA THR A 806 16.44 9.12 -26.61
C THR A 806 15.91 8.54 -27.92
N LEU A 807 16.35 9.07 -29.07
CA LEU A 807 15.96 8.59 -30.39
C LEU A 807 16.44 7.17 -30.69
N VAL A 808 17.64 6.81 -30.21
CA VAL A 808 18.30 5.53 -30.49
C VAL A 808 18.13 4.53 -29.34
N LEU A 809 17.41 4.90 -28.28
CA LEU A 809 17.20 4.04 -27.12
C LEU A 809 16.59 2.67 -27.48
N PRO A 810 15.49 2.57 -28.27
CA PRO A 810 14.92 1.27 -28.63
C PRO A 810 15.88 0.43 -29.48
N THR A 811 16.61 1.07 -30.40
CA THR A 811 17.59 0.39 -31.25
C THR A 811 18.79 -0.11 -30.45
N LEU A 812 19.26 0.66 -29.46
CA LEU A 812 20.39 0.28 -28.62
C LEU A 812 20.07 -0.90 -27.70
N ILE A 813 18.80 -1.03 -27.27
CA ILE A 813 18.31 -2.21 -26.53
C ILE A 813 18.07 -3.40 -27.49
N SER A 814 17.60 -3.13 -28.72
CA SER A 814 17.43 -4.18 -29.74
C SER A 814 18.75 -4.84 -30.12
N ASP A 815 19.81 -4.04 -30.27
CA ASP A 815 21.13 -4.50 -30.68
C ASP A 815 21.85 -5.32 -29.59
N MET A 816 21.24 -5.49 -28.40
CA MET A 816 21.71 -6.42 -27.36
C MET A 816 21.25 -7.87 -27.61
N ASP A 817 20.46 -8.14 -28.66
CA ASP A 817 20.04 -9.45 -29.19
C ASP A 817 19.40 -10.45 -28.19
N GLN A 818 18.93 -10.00 -27.02
CA GLN A 818 18.25 -10.87 -26.03
C GLN A 818 16.72 -10.87 -26.10
N TRP A 819 16.12 -9.83 -26.70
CA TRP A 819 14.68 -9.59 -26.61
C TRP A 819 14.03 -9.53 -27.99
N THR A 820 12.78 -10.02 -28.07
CA THR A 820 11.95 -9.82 -29.27
C THR A 820 11.63 -8.33 -29.48
N PRO A 821 11.29 -7.86 -30.68
CA PRO A 821 11.00 -6.44 -30.93
C PRO A 821 9.95 -5.82 -30.00
N ILE A 822 8.95 -6.62 -29.58
CA ILE A 822 7.92 -6.19 -28.62
C ILE A 822 8.51 -6.09 -27.21
N GLN A 823 9.30 -7.09 -26.79
CA GLN A 823 10.01 -7.04 -25.52
C GLN A 823 11.03 -5.91 -25.47
N THR A 824 11.73 -5.59 -26.56
CA THR A 824 12.65 -4.44 -26.67
C THR A 824 11.94 -3.12 -26.40
N GLN A 825 10.75 -2.92 -26.98
CA GLN A 825 9.93 -1.73 -26.69
C GLN A 825 9.53 -1.67 -25.21
N LEU A 826 9.15 -2.80 -24.62
CA LEU A 826 8.84 -2.88 -23.19
C LEU A 826 10.08 -2.61 -22.30
N MET A 827 11.26 -3.05 -22.73
CA MET A 827 12.54 -2.82 -22.04
C MET A 827 13.01 -1.36 -22.12
N THR A 828 12.34 -0.50 -22.89
CA THR A 828 12.58 0.95 -22.83
C THR A 828 11.88 1.62 -21.65
N VAL A 829 10.85 0.98 -21.07
CA VAL A 829 10.05 1.52 -19.96
C VAL A 829 10.87 1.71 -18.67
N PRO A 830 11.68 0.73 -18.21
CA PRO A 830 12.42 0.89 -16.96
C PRO A 830 13.42 2.06 -16.95
N PRO A 831 14.25 2.30 -17.99
CA PRO A 831 15.10 3.50 -18.06
C PRO A 831 14.33 4.81 -17.86
N TYR A 832 13.16 4.95 -18.50
CA TYR A 832 12.32 6.14 -18.34
C TYR A 832 11.70 6.26 -16.95
N LEU A 833 11.30 5.15 -16.33
CA LEU A 833 10.73 5.15 -14.98
C LEU A 833 11.79 5.48 -13.92
N VAL A 834 13.01 4.96 -14.05
CA VAL A 834 14.13 5.34 -13.18
C VAL A 834 14.49 6.81 -13.39
N ALA A 835 14.47 7.31 -14.63
CA ALA A 835 14.64 8.73 -14.90
C ALA A 835 13.56 9.58 -14.24
N PHE A 836 12.29 9.19 -14.32
CA PHE A 836 11.18 9.88 -13.64
C PHE A 836 11.46 10.07 -12.14
N ILE A 837 11.87 9.00 -11.45
CA ILE A 837 12.18 9.03 -10.01
C ILE A 837 13.42 9.90 -9.76
N THR A 838 14.45 9.75 -10.58
CA THR A 838 15.72 10.50 -10.43
C THR A 838 15.50 12.00 -10.61
N ILE A 839 14.67 12.43 -11.57
CA ILE A 839 14.32 13.85 -11.77
C ILE A 839 13.73 14.43 -10.48
N LEU A 840 12.78 13.74 -9.84
CA LEU A 840 12.12 14.23 -8.62
C LEU A 840 13.09 14.32 -7.43
N ILE A 841 13.94 13.30 -7.25
CA ILE A 841 14.93 13.27 -6.16
C ILE A 841 15.95 14.40 -6.35
N VAL A 842 16.54 14.51 -7.54
CA VAL A 842 17.56 15.53 -7.83
C VAL A 842 16.96 16.94 -7.74
N SER A 843 15.73 17.12 -8.23
CA SER A 843 15.06 18.43 -8.17
C SER A 843 14.71 18.83 -6.73
N ARG A 844 14.25 17.89 -5.90
CA ARG A 844 14.01 18.12 -4.47
C ARG A 844 15.31 18.45 -3.72
N SER A 845 16.37 17.69 -3.97
CA SER A 845 17.69 17.94 -3.39
C SER A 845 18.23 19.32 -3.80
N SER A 846 18.06 19.70 -5.07
CA SER A 846 18.51 21.00 -5.57
C SER A 846 17.79 22.19 -4.93
N ASP A 847 16.48 22.09 -4.67
CA ASP A 847 15.75 23.13 -3.95
C ASP A 847 16.12 23.18 -2.45
N TYR A 848 16.40 22.03 -1.83
CA TYR A 848 16.81 21.97 -0.42
C TYR A 848 18.16 22.67 -0.16
N PHE A 849 19.17 22.37 -0.99
CA PHE A 849 20.50 22.98 -0.85
C PHE A 849 20.61 24.36 -1.52
N VAL A 850 19.69 24.69 -2.43
CA VAL A 850 19.72 25.92 -3.25
C VAL A 850 21.00 26.04 -4.14
N GLU A 851 21.76 24.96 -4.25
CA GLU A 851 22.94 24.86 -5.12
C GLU A 851 22.59 24.11 -6.40
N ARG A 852 22.49 24.83 -7.52
CA ARG A 852 22.05 24.28 -8.81
C ARG A 852 23.20 23.66 -9.58
N SER A 853 24.38 24.29 -9.60
CA SER A 853 25.49 23.79 -10.42
C SER A 853 26.00 22.42 -9.98
N PHE A 854 26.08 22.12 -8.68
CA PHE A 854 26.60 20.82 -8.23
C PHE A 854 25.68 19.66 -8.60
N HIS A 855 24.37 19.86 -8.53
CA HIS A 855 23.39 18.87 -9.00
C HIS A 855 23.50 18.65 -10.51
N LEU A 856 23.80 19.71 -11.27
CA LEU A 856 24.01 19.64 -12.71
C LEU A 856 25.31 18.89 -13.06
N VAL A 857 26.41 19.15 -12.33
CA VAL A 857 27.68 18.40 -12.46
C VAL A 857 27.46 16.93 -12.09
N PHE A 858 26.79 16.65 -10.97
CA PHE A 858 26.50 15.28 -10.53
C PHE A 858 25.70 14.48 -11.56
N THR A 859 24.62 15.06 -12.10
CA THR A 859 23.81 14.40 -13.13
C THR A 859 24.59 14.15 -14.42
N ASN A 860 25.46 15.08 -14.82
CA ASN A 860 26.37 14.87 -15.95
C ASN A 860 27.41 13.79 -15.68
N LEU A 861 27.99 13.72 -14.49
CA LEU A 861 28.94 12.66 -14.12
C LEU A 861 28.28 11.28 -14.17
N LEU A 862 27.02 11.19 -13.71
CA LEU A 862 26.24 9.95 -13.80
C LEU A 862 26.03 9.53 -15.26
N THR A 863 25.71 10.47 -16.16
CA THR A 863 25.64 10.22 -17.60
C THR A 863 26.99 9.81 -18.19
N ILE A 864 28.10 10.47 -17.81
CA ILE A 864 29.45 10.15 -18.26
C ILE A 864 29.81 8.71 -17.87
N CYS A 865 29.56 8.29 -16.63
CA CYS A 865 29.77 6.92 -16.19
C CYS A 865 28.99 5.92 -17.04
N GLY A 866 27.71 6.19 -17.30
CA GLY A 866 26.88 5.33 -18.16
C GLY A 866 27.38 5.27 -19.62
N LEU A 867 27.86 6.39 -20.18
CA LEU A 867 28.44 6.43 -21.53
C LEU A 867 29.76 5.66 -21.62
N LEU A 868 30.62 5.76 -20.60
CA LEU A 868 31.87 4.99 -20.55
C LEU A 868 31.59 3.48 -20.52
N ILE A 869 30.56 3.05 -19.78
CA ILE A 869 30.08 1.66 -19.79
C ILE A 869 29.68 1.23 -21.20
N LEU A 870 28.90 2.04 -21.92
CA LEU A 870 28.46 1.72 -23.29
C LEU A 870 29.60 1.71 -24.32
N ILE A 871 30.67 2.47 -24.10
CA ILE A 871 31.81 2.56 -25.02
C ILE A 871 32.80 1.40 -24.80
N PHE A 872 33.13 1.09 -23.54
CA PHE A 872 34.24 0.20 -23.21
C PHE A 872 33.84 -1.25 -22.96
N ILE A 873 32.59 -1.53 -22.60
CA ILE A 873 32.18 -2.89 -22.25
C ILE A 873 31.76 -3.68 -23.49
N ASP A 874 32.20 -4.94 -23.54
CA ASP A 874 31.85 -5.86 -24.61
C ASP A 874 30.38 -6.27 -24.57
N GLN A 875 29.82 -6.52 -25.76
CA GLN A 875 28.40 -6.87 -26.00
C GLN A 875 27.94 -8.15 -25.27
N GLN A 876 28.87 -8.97 -24.78
CA GLN A 876 28.59 -10.18 -24.02
C GLN A 876 27.94 -9.88 -22.66
N TYR A 877 28.22 -8.72 -22.05
CA TYR A 877 27.73 -8.35 -20.73
C TYR A 877 26.46 -7.49 -20.79
N VAL A 878 25.38 -8.06 -21.33
CA VAL A 878 24.10 -7.36 -21.59
C VAL A 878 23.54 -6.65 -20.36
N CYS A 879 23.57 -7.30 -19.18
CA CYS A 879 23.08 -6.69 -17.94
C CYS A 879 23.84 -5.39 -17.58
N ILE A 880 25.15 -5.35 -17.79
CA ILE A 880 25.97 -4.19 -17.46
C ILE A 880 25.73 -3.06 -18.47
N LEU A 881 25.60 -3.41 -19.75
CA LEU A 881 25.25 -2.44 -20.80
C LEU A 881 23.87 -1.82 -20.55
N TYR A 882 22.89 -2.63 -20.15
CA TYR A 882 21.56 -2.15 -19.80
C TYR A 882 21.58 -1.22 -18.57
N ILE A 883 22.38 -1.53 -17.54
CA ILE A 883 22.62 -0.60 -16.42
C ILE A 883 23.24 0.71 -16.92
N GLY A 884 24.18 0.64 -17.87
CA GLY A 884 24.75 1.81 -18.54
C GLY A 884 23.67 2.69 -19.18
N VAL A 885 22.74 2.09 -19.92
CA VAL A 885 21.59 2.80 -20.52
C VAL A 885 20.72 3.49 -19.47
N VAL A 886 20.37 2.77 -18.40
CA VAL A 886 19.55 3.31 -17.30
C VAL A 886 20.24 4.52 -16.66
N LEU A 887 21.55 4.46 -16.41
CA LEU A 887 22.32 5.59 -15.88
C LEU A 887 22.30 6.78 -16.85
N VAL A 888 22.60 6.54 -18.13
CA VAL A 888 22.62 7.59 -19.15
C VAL A 888 21.29 8.34 -19.22
N ILE A 889 20.17 7.61 -19.36
CA ILE A 889 18.83 8.19 -19.47
C ILE A 889 18.46 8.93 -18.18
N SER A 890 18.74 8.34 -17.01
CA SER A 890 18.44 8.97 -15.72
C SER A 890 19.21 10.27 -15.50
N GLY A 891 20.49 10.31 -15.86
CA GLY A 891 21.33 11.50 -15.75
C GLY A 891 20.89 12.60 -16.73
N LEU A 892 20.67 12.27 -18.00
CA LEU A 892 20.32 13.25 -19.05
C LEU A 892 18.97 13.91 -18.79
N TYR A 893 17.95 13.13 -18.41
CA TYR A 893 16.63 13.67 -18.11
C TYR A 893 16.63 14.53 -16.84
N SER A 894 17.32 14.10 -15.78
CA SER A 894 17.44 14.87 -14.53
C SER A 894 18.18 16.19 -14.73
N ASN A 895 19.16 16.20 -15.64
CA ASN A 895 19.95 17.37 -15.96
C ASN A 895 19.11 18.52 -16.57
N VAL A 896 18.06 18.22 -17.34
CA VAL A 896 17.19 19.26 -17.95
C VAL A 896 16.47 20.08 -16.88
N SER A 897 15.86 19.42 -15.88
CA SER A 897 15.12 20.10 -14.81
C SER A 897 15.98 21.16 -14.09
N ILE A 898 17.19 20.77 -13.70
CA ILE A 898 18.11 21.65 -12.98
C ILE A 898 18.64 22.77 -13.89
N ARG A 899 18.98 22.45 -15.15
CA ARG A 899 19.39 23.44 -16.16
C ARG A 899 18.35 24.54 -16.36
N VAL A 900 17.08 24.16 -16.48
CA VAL A 900 15.96 25.09 -16.67
C VAL A 900 15.81 26.00 -15.47
N THR A 901 15.85 25.42 -14.28
CA THR A 901 15.74 26.18 -13.03
C THR A 901 16.90 27.16 -12.86
N TRP A 902 18.13 26.74 -13.18
CA TRP A 902 19.32 27.58 -12.98
C TRP A 902 19.32 28.83 -13.87
N ILE A 903 18.91 28.70 -15.14
CA ILE A 903 18.70 29.85 -16.03
C ILE A 903 17.66 30.79 -15.44
N ASN A 904 16.49 30.25 -15.12
CA ASN A 904 15.35 31.05 -14.69
C ASN A 904 15.65 31.86 -13.41
N ASN A 905 16.42 31.26 -12.50
CA ASN A 905 16.83 31.89 -11.25
C ASN A 905 17.90 32.99 -11.42
N ASN A 906 18.62 33.03 -12.53
CA ASN A 906 19.76 33.93 -12.75
C ASN A 906 19.49 35.15 -13.63
N PHE A 907 18.27 35.28 -14.17
CA PHE A 907 17.78 36.55 -14.72
C PHE A 907 16.86 37.23 -13.68
N ALA A 908 16.95 38.55 -13.48
CA ALA A 908 16.15 39.23 -12.45
C ALA A 908 14.74 39.63 -12.94
N SER A 909 14.68 40.40 -14.03
CA SER A 909 13.42 40.90 -14.59
C SER A 909 12.60 39.76 -15.18
N LEU A 910 11.30 39.74 -14.90
CA LEU A 910 10.33 38.81 -15.50
C LEU A 910 10.33 38.87 -17.04
N THR A 911 10.52 40.07 -17.60
CA THR A 911 10.61 40.26 -19.06
C THR A 911 11.90 39.65 -19.61
N ARG A 912 13.04 39.86 -18.93
CA ARG A 912 14.33 39.26 -19.33
C ARG A 912 14.29 37.73 -19.21
N ARG A 913 13.70 37.19 -18.14
CA ARG A 913 13.48 35.74 -17.95
C ARG A 913 12.73 35.13 -19.13
N ALA A 914 11.55 35.67 -19.45
CA ALA A 914 10.70 35.13 -20.53
C ALA A 914 11.45 35.04 -21.87
N VAL A 915 12.15 36.12 -22.24
CA VAL A 915 12.87 36.21 -23.51
C VAL A 915 14.17 35.38 -23.50
N ALA A 916 14.94 35.42 -22.41
CA ALA A 916 16.18 34.66 -22.28
C ALA A 916 15.92 33.16 -22.32
N THR A 917 14.93 32.68 -21.57
CA THR A 917 14.53 31.27 -21.57
C THR A 917 14.09 30.83 -22.96
N ALA A 918 13.27 31.64 -23.65
CA ALA A 918 12.86 31.34 -25.02
C ALA A 918 14.05 31.27 -25.98
N PHE A 919 14.92 32.29 -25.98
CA PHE A 919 16.09 32.36 -26.85
C PHE A 919 17.07 31.19 -26.64
N ILE A 920 17.35 30.86 -25.38
CA ILE A 920 18.26 29.76 -25.02
C ILE A 920 17.70 28.42 -25.49
N ILE A 921 16.40 28.18 -25.29
CA ILE A 921 15.74 26.94 -25.74
C ILE A 921 15.66 26.89 -27.28
N SER A 922 15.52 28.04 -27.96
CA SER A 922 15.51 28.09 -29.43
C SER A 922 16.84 27.66 -30.02
N ILE A 923 17.95 28.13 -29.44
CA ILE A 923 19.29 27.66 -29.83
C ILE A 923 19.47 26.18 -29.47
N ALA A 924 18.92 25.74 -28.32
CA ALA A 924 18.96 24.34 -27.92
C ALA A 924 18.31 23.40 -28.94
N ALA A 925 17.26 23.85 -29.63
CA ALA A 925 16.57 23.08 -30.66
C ALA A 925 17.49 22.70 -31.84
N ILE A 926 18.52 23.51 -32.13
CA ILE A 926 19.57 23.17 -33.12
C ILE A 926 20.33 21.91 -32.69
N GLY A 927 20.53 21.70 -31.38
CA GLY A 927 21.14 20.49 -30.85
C GLY A 927 20.32 19.23 -31.16
N GLY A 928 18.99 19.35 -31.23
CA GLY A 928 18.11 18.28 -31.69
C GLY A 928 18.39 17.87 -33.15
N ILE A 929 18.60 18.84 -34.04
CA ILE A 929 18.96 18.61 -35.45
C ILE A 929 20.29 17.88 -35.55
N ILE A 930 21.30 18.32 -34.80
CA ILE A 930 22.62 17.67 -34.76
C ILE A 930 22.47 16.22 -34.28
N SER A 931 21.67 16.00 -33.23
CA SER A 931 21.52 14.68 -32.61
C SER A 931 20.97 13.59 -33.54
N GLY A 932 20.08 13.95 -34.48
CA GLY A 932 19.54 13.03 -35.47
C GLY A 932 20.57 12.51 -36.48
N GLN A 933 21.75 13.13 -36.57
CA GLN A 933 22.83 12.75 -37.50
C GLN A 933 23.98 11.99 -36.82
N ILE A 934 24.01 11.98 -35.48
CA ILE A 934 25.13 11.43 -34.69
C ILE A 934 25.17 9.90 -34.72
N TYR A 935 24.00 9.26 -34.67
CA TYR A 935 23.87 7.81 -34.55
C TYR A 935 23.46 7.17 -35.87
N GLN A 936 24.45 6.67 -36.61
CA GLN A 936 24.24 6.03 -37.92
C GLN A 936 24.19 4.50 -37.80
N ALA A 937 23.39 3.86 -38.67
CA ALA A 937 23.21 2.40 -38.66
C ALA A 937 24.50 1.60 -38.95
N GLU A 938 25.46 2.20 -39.66
CA GLU A 938 26.77 1.61 -39.96
C GLU A 938 27.63 1.36 -38.71
N GLN A 939 27.30 2.03 -37.60
CA GLN A 939 28.06 1.96 -36.35
C GLN A 939 27.51 0.93 -35.36
N LYS A 940 26.53 0.12 -35.78
CA LYS A 940 25.98 -0.99 -34.98
C LYS A 940 27.08 -1.99 -34.64
N PRO A 941 27.02 -2.64 -33.45
CA PRO A 941 26.04 -2.47 -32.38
C PRO A 941 26.49 -1.49 -31.27
N ARG A 942 27.73 -0.98 -31.30
CA ARG A 942 28.29 -0.14 -30.21
C ARG A 942 28.06 1.36 -30.36
N TYR A 943 27.75 1.85 -31.56
CA TYR A 943 27.58 3.27 -31.86
C TYR A 943 28.72 4.15 -31.31
N LEU A 944 29.96 3.73 -31.54
CA LEU A 944 31.15 4.28 -30.86
C LEU A 944 31.33 5.78 -31.12
N ILE A 945 31.17 6.22 -32.37
CA ILE A 945 31.27 7.64 -32.73
C ILE A 945 30.15 8.42 -32.05
N GLY A 946 28.91 7.93 -32.12
CA GLY A 946 27.77 8.62 -31.52
C GLY A 946 27.87 8.78 -30.00
N ASN A 947 28.27 7.72 -29.31
CA ASN A 947 28.50 7.74 -27.87
C ASN A 947 29.70 8.63 -27.48
N THR A 948 30.74 8.68 -28.31
CA THR A 948 31.91 9.54 -28.07
C THR A 948 31.58 11.03 -28.25
N ILE A 949 30.82 11.40 -29.28
CA ILE A 949 30.37 12.78 -29.48
C ILE A 949 29.50 13.23 -28.30
N THR A 950 28.57 12.37 -27.88
CA THR A 950 27.70 12.63 -26.74
C THR A 950 28.49 12.78 -25.43
N LEU A 951 29.52 11.96 -25.23
CA LEU A 951 30.45 12.07 -24.11
C LEU A 951 31.18 13.42 -24.11
N ILE A 952 31.72 13.83 -25.26
CA ILE A 952 32.40 15.13 -25.42
C ILE A 952 31.44 16.28 -25.10
N CYS A 953 30.20 16.23 -25.59
CA CYS A 953 29.18 17.24 -25.27
C CYS A 953 28.91 17.32 -23.76
N CYS A 954 28.79 16.18 -23.07
CA CYS A 954 28.60 16.15 -21.61
C CYS A 954 29.81 16.69 -20.84
N VAL A 955 31.03 16.42 -21.30
CA VAL A 955 32.26 16.97 -20.70
C VAL A 955 32.33 18.48 -20.90
N ILE A 956 32.11 18.98 -22.12
CA ILE A 956 32.06 20.42 -22.42
C ILE A 956 30.99 21.12 -21.59
N GLN A 957 29.81 20.50 -21.47
CA GLN A 957 28.74 21.05 -20.64
C GLN A 957 29.17 21.15 -19.17
N THR A 958 29.85 20.13 -18.64
CA THR A 958 30.32 20.09 -17.25
C THR A 958 31.39 21.15 -16.98
N THR A 959 32.34 21.31 -17.91
CA THR A 959 33.38 22.36 -17.78
C THR A 959 32.77 23.75 -17.82
N LEU A 960 31.84 24.02 -18.75
CA LEU A 960 31.14 25.31 -18.83
C LEU A 960 30.34 25.62 -17.56
N VAL A 961 29.68 24.62 -16.97
CA VAL A 961 28.91 24.79 -15.72
C VAL A 961 29.83 25.14 -14.55
N ILE A 962 30.97 24.44 -14.42
CA ILE A 962 31.97 24.73 -13.38
C ILE A 962 32.55 26.13 -13.58
N SER A 963 32.94 26.49 -14.81
CA SER A 963 33.45 27.83 -15.12
C SER A 963 32.42 28.92 -14.80
N LEU A 964 31.16 28.73 -15.17
CA LEU A 964 30.09 29.70 -14.89
C LEU A 964 29.81 29.82 -13.39
N ARG A 965 29.84 28.71 -12.64
CA ARG A 965 29.75 28.73 -11.16
C ARG A 965 30.87 29.57 -10.56
N LEU A 966 32.12 29.36 -10.98
CA LEU A 966 33.27 30.12 -10.47
C LEU A 966 33.13 31.61 -10.77
N ILE A 967 32.66 31.98 -11.97
CA ILE A 967 32.40 33.37 -12.34
C ILE A 967 31.30 33.98 -11.46
N PHE A 968 30.18 33.29 -11.25
CA PHE A 968 29.11 33.81 -10.39
C PHE A 968 29.52 33.88 -8.92
N MET A 969 30.30 32.93 -8.44
CA MET A 969 30.87 32.98 -7.08
C MET A 969 31.79 34.19 -6.93
N TYR A 970 32.64 34.45 -7.91
CA TYR A 970 33.51 35.64 -7.94
C TYR A 970 32.70 36.94 -7.97
N ILE A 971 31.69 37.05 -8.84
CA ILE A 971 30.82 38.24 -8.93
C ILE A 971 30.05 38.46 -7.62
N ASN A 972 29.49 37.41 -7.04
CA ASN A 972 28.79 37.49 -5.75
C ASN A 972 29.74 37.93 -4.63
N HIS A 973 30.97 37.42 -4.61
CA HIS A 973 31.99 37.85 -3.64
C HIS A 973 32.37 39.32 -3.81
N GLN A 974 32.63 39.77 -5.04
CA GLN A 974 32.91 41.19 -5.32
C GLN A 974 31.77 42.10 -4.88
N ARG A 975 30.52 41.75 -5.22
CA ARG A 975 29.33 42.51 -4.82
C ARG A 975 29.08 42.52 -3.31
N SER A 976 29.67 41.62 -2.54
CA SER A 976 29.57 41.63 -1.07
C SER A 976 30.52 42.64 -0.42
N LYS A 977 31.51 43.12 -1.17
CA LYS A 977 32.56 44.04 -0.71
C LYS A 977 32.40 45.46 -1.27
N MET A 978 31.35 45.73 -2.03
CA MET A 978 31.12 47.05 -2.65
C MET A 978 30.60 48.05 -1.62
N ASN A 979 31.11 49.27 -1.69
CA ASN A 979 30.63 50.40 -0.89
C ASN A 979 29.40 51.06 -1.53
N ASP A 980 28.59 51.79 -0.75
CA ASP A 980 27.34 52.43 -1.22
C ASP A 980 27.52 53.38 -2.42
N GLU A 981 28.68 54.06 -2.52
CA GLU A 981 29.01 54.91 -3.68
C GLU A 981 29.29 54.10 -4.95
N GLU A 982 29.92 52.93 -4.81
CA GLU A 982 30.19 52.03 -5.93
C GLU A 982 28.90 51.38 -6.42
N ILE A 983 27.97 51.08 -5.50
CA ILE A 983 26.64 50.58 -5.82
C ILE A 983 25.88 51.57 -6.71
N LYS A 984 25.87 52.86 -6.36
CA LYS A 984 25.23 53.92 -7.16
C LYS A 984 25.86 54.08 -8.54
N LYS A 985 27.19 54.11 -8.64
CA LYS A 985 27.91 54.18 -9.94
C LYS A 985 27.58 52.99 -10.83
N GLN A 986 27.45 51.80 -10.24
CA GLN A 986 27.11 50.59 -10.99
C GLN A 986 25.65 50.60 -11.47
N ILE A 987 24.72 51.11 -10.67
CA ILE A 987 23.32 51.31 -11.07
C ILE A 987 23.22 52.29 -12.24
N GLU A 988 23.92 53.42 -12.19
CA GLU A 988 23.95 54.41 -13.26
C GLU A 988 24.54 53.84 -14.56
N LYS A 989 25.62 53.04 -14.47
CA LYS A 989 26.26 52.38 -15.62
C LYS A 989 25.29 51.53 -16.45
N TYR A 990 24.28 50.93 -15.81
CA TYR A 990 23.29 50.07 -16.46
C TYR A 990 21.94 50.76 -16.72
N GLY A 991 21.89 52.09 -16.67
CA GLY A 991 20.68 52.87 -17.02
C GLY A 991 19.69 53.04 -15.87
N GLY A 992 20.15 52.98 -14.61
CA GLY A 992 19.34 53.17 -13.41
C GLY A 992 18.62 51.89 -12.93
N ASP A 993 17.93 51.98 -11.79
CA ASP A 993 17.30 50.82 -11.11
C ASP A 993 16.32 50.04 -12.00
N LYS A 994 15.69 50.70 -12.98
CA LYS A 994 14.72 50.09 -13.89
C LYS A 994 15.36 49.15 -14.92
N LEU A 995 16.62 49.39 -15.28
CA LEU A 995 17.35 48.66 -16.33
C LEU A 995 18.47 47.79 -15.76
N ALA A 996 18.97 48.11 -14.56
CA ALA A 996 20.04 47.38 -13.89
C ALA A 996 19.72 45.88 -13.69
N GLY A 997 18.48 45.52 -13.33
CA GLY A 997 18.03 44.12 -13.28
C GLY A 997 18.94 43.19 -12.47
N ASP A 998 19.52 42.18 -13.12
CA ASP A 998 20.49 41.22 -12.55
C ASP A 998 21.92 41.76 -12.43
N HIS A 999 22.21 42.88 -13.10
CA HIS A 999 23.43 43.65 -12.92
C HIS A 999 23.40 44.50 -11.64
N HIS A 1000 22.23 44.64 -11.01
CA HIS A 1000 22.06 45.32 -9.73
C HIS A 1000 22.96 44.67 -8.65
N PRO A 1001 23.75 45.46 -7.88
CA PRO A 1001 24.69 44.91 -6.89
C PRO A 1001 24.05 44.08 -5.77
N GLU A 1002 22.81 44.40 -5.37
CA GLU A 1002 22.06 43.61 -4.38
C GLU A 1002 21.58 42.25 -4.91
N TYR A 1003 21.50 42.10 -6.24
CA TYR A 1003 21.11 40.84 -6.84
C TYR A 1003 22.20 39.79 -6.64
N ARG A 1004 21.86 38.65 -6.05
CA ARG A 1004 22.77 37.52 -5.87
C ARG A 1004 22.44 36.43 -6.90
N TYR A 1005 23.45 36.02 -7.65
CA TYR A 1005 23.33 34.89 -8.57
C TYR A 1005 23.22 33.59 -7.76
N THR A 1006 22.33 32.70 -8.18
CA THR A 1006 22.23 31.34 -7.64
C THR A 1006 23.36 30.52 -8.24
N LEU A 1007 24.12 29.83 -7.37
CA LEU A 1007 25.31 29.09 -7.75
C LEU A 1007 25.00 27.71 -8.33
#